data_AF-A0A9D8AQ51-F1
#
_entry.id   AF-A0A9D8AQ51-F1
#
_cell.length_a   1.000
_cell.length_b   1.000
_cell.length_c   1.000
_cell.angle_alpha   90.00
_cell.angle_beta   90.00
_cell.angle_gamma   90.00
#
_symmetry.space_group_name_H-M   'P 1'
#
loop_
_entity.id
_entity.type
_entity.pdbx_description
1 polymer ?
#
loop_
_entity_poly.entity_id
_entity_poly.type
_entity_poly.pdbx_seq_one_letter_code
_entity_poly.pdbx_strand_id
1 'polypeptide(L)'
;MKRLLILFILTTLVSIGTTQEDIVFFSDSPDGDQLYDASWGYRVSPSYLELAGNNDKFPVDAQHPYQGAHSLRLHWNSKSGGDWGIAVASVGWTPHNFTQYDSILYWINAPAEIEKTNLPDLSVEDSGNKKSTRVWLGDYLDGVDNDSTTWQKVMVPIDAFQPGADNSDFTKIKTIFYWQKNTDEVEHTAWIDEIRIIKAGGIGPTPPETPTNLTAKGHDSRIDLKWKSNSETDLLGYYIYRASIIDSHFRKLNAIAHEVHLYSDFFGVNDQTYYYYVTAVNRDYQESSPSDTVSATSFQMTDDELLTSVQEATFRYFYDYGHPISGLTREVKGSDETCTSGGTGFGLMAIMVGAERGFICRDSAATRVLKILSFLQDEATRYHGAWSHWINGATGETIPFSTYDDGGDLVETAYLIQGVLTIRQYFNLNNAVENEIRTRATQIWESVEWDWYRRFTDGKVIYWHWSPNYEWRMNMAVSGFNEAMIVYLLAIASPIHPVPASLYYDGWANSPNYANGNTYYGYKQWVGWPYGGPLFFTHYSFLGFDPRDKEDQFCNYFENNRNISLIHRAYCIDNPLHHAGYDSLVWGLTASYNPWGYSAHEPYNNDNGTISPTAALSAMPYVPEESFATLKHFYFNYGSQLWGEFGFRDAFNLDQNWFAKIYVAIDQGPIILMIENYRSQLCWDMFMANSEIPLMLENIGWTTTNIEDKTSRIIRNFKLHQNYPNPFNAQTVIRFSLPEASQVTLDIYNLLGEKVSSIYSRKKLAAGNHNIKFNADKLPSGVYFYKIETEDFKEIRKMLLVR
;
A
#
# COMPACT_ATOMS: atom_id res chain seq x y z
N MET A 1 58.19 -21.91 13.20
CA MET A 1 58.17 -21.12 11.95
C MET A 1 57.35 -21.85 10.90
N LYS A 2 56.06 -21.53 10.78
CA LYS A 2 55.19 -21.98 9.68
C LYS A 2 54.59 -20.72 9.07
N ARG A 3 54.73 -20.61 7.75
CA ARG A 3 54.39 -19.44 6.93
C ARG A 3 52.88 -19.23 6.89
N LEU A 4 52.45 -18.01 7.19
CA LEU A 4 51.09 -17.49 6.99
C LEU A 4 50.90 -17.25 5.49
N LEU A 5 49.92 -17.92 4.86
CA LEU A 5 49.36 -17.51 3.57
C LEU A 5 48.26 -16.49 3.87
N ILE A 6 48.50 -15.22 3.51
CA ILE A 6 47.49 -14.17 3.52
C ILE A 6 46.75 -14.28 2.18
N LEU A 7 45.49 -14.71 2.24
CA LEU A 7 44.58 -14.71 1.11
C LEU A 7 44.05 -13.28 0.94
N PHE A 8 44.55 -12.55 -0.05
CA PHE A 8 43.93 -11.31 -0.52
C PHE A 8 42.62 -11.68 -1.23
N ILE A 9 41.50 -11.53 -0.51
CA ILE A 9 40.19 -11.48 -1.15
C ILE A 9 40.06 -10.07 -1.72
N LEU A 10 40.24 -9.96 -3.04
CA LEU A 10 39.84 -8.78 -3.80
C LEU A 10 38.31 -8.71 -3.71
N THR A 11 37.78 -7.94 -2.77
CA THR A 11 36.41 -7.47 -2.84
C THR A 11 36.34 -6.44 -3.96
N THR A 12 35.97 -6.89 -5.16
CA THR A 12 35.41 -5.98 -6.15
C THR A 12 34.11 -5.46 -5.54
N LEU A 13 34.17 -4.28 -4.92
CA LEU A 13 33.03 -3.39 -4.77
C LEU A 13 32.48 -3.15 -6.18
N VAL A 14 31.52 -3.98 -6.59
CA VAL A 14 30.58 -3.57 -7.61
C VAL A 14 29.77 -2.49 -6.93
N SER A 15 30.09 -1.22 -7.20
CA SER A 15 29.12 -0.16 -6.96
C SER A 15 27.92 -0.51 -7.82
N ILE A 16 26.87 -1.04 -7.19
CA ILE A 16 25.55 -1.01 -7.80
C ILE A 16 25.25 0.48 -7.88
N GLY A 17 25.50 1.08 -9.04
CA GLY A 17 25.09 2.44 -9.30
C GLY A 17 23.58 2.44 -9.13
N THR A 18 23.08 3.22 -8.18
CA THR A 18 21.66 3.59 -8.15
C THR A 18 21.34 4.13 -9.53
N THR A 19 20.43 3.47 -10.24
CA THR A 19 19.90 3.95 -11.51
C THR A 19 19.11 5.21 -11.19
N GLN A 20 19.77 6.35 -11.26
CA GLN A 20 19.11 7.64 -11.11
C GLN A 20 18.07 7.78 -12.22
N GLU A 21 16.82 7.95 -11.84
CA GLU A 21 15.68 8.04 -12.76
C GLU A 21 15.73 9.29 -13.64
N ASP A 22 15.08 9.24 -14.80
CA ASP A 22 14.94 10.40 -15.67
C ASP A 22 14.10 11.47 -14.97
N ILE A 23 14.43 12.75 -15.17
CA ILE A 23 13.56 13.83 -14.69
C ILE A 23 12.46 14.07 -15.73
N VAL A 24 11.20 13.85 -15.35
CA VAL A 24 10.05 14.08 -16.24
C VAL A 24 9.52 15.51 -16.07
N PHE A 25 9.51 16.26 -17.16
CA PHE A 25 8.85 17.57 -17.26
C PHE A 25 7.46 17.46 -17.88
N PHE A 26 7.26 16.52 -18.79
CA PHE A 26 5.95 16.18 -19.35
C PHE A 26 5.96 14.74 -19.87
N SER A 27 4.87 14.01 -19.63
CA SER A 27 4.60 12.67 -20.19
C SER A 27 3.10 12.45 -20.39
N ASP A 28 2.28 13.12 -19.58
CA ASP A 28 0.83 13.19 -19.74
C ASP A 28 0.32 14.39 -18.95
N SER A 29 -0.87 14.91 -19.28
CA SER A 29 -1.50 15.98 -18.52
C SER A 29 -2.34 15.42 -17.36
N PRO A 30 -2.01 15.72 -16.09
CA PRO A 30 -2.87 15.37 -14.96
C PRO A 30 -4.12 16.26 -14.88
N ASP A 31 -4.13 17.38 -15.61
CA ASP A 31 -5.17 18.41 -15.56
C ASP A 31 -6.27 18.22 -16.63
N GLY A 32 -6.22 17.10 -17.35
CA GLY A 32 -7.14 16.72 -18.42
C GLY A 32 -6.83 17.38 -19.77
N ASP A 33 -7.82 17.34 -20.66
CA ASP A 33 -7.65 17.57 -22.10
C ASP A 33 -7.47 19.05 -22.52
N GLN A 34 -7.40 19.99 -21.57
CA GLN A 34 -7.46 21.43 -21.87
C GLN A 34 -6.09 22.13 -21.77
N LEU A 35 -5.36 21.89 -20.68
CA LEU A 35 -4.12 22.58 -20.37
C LEU A 35 -3.23 21.70 -19.50
N TYR A 36 -1.96 22.08 -19.40
CA TYR A 36 -1.02 21.54 -18.44
C TYR A 36 -0.66 22.62 -17.41
N ASP A 37 -1.05 22.46 -16.14
CA ASP A 37 -0.94 23.54 -15.15
C ASP A 37 0.51 23.83 -14.72
N ALA A 38 1.36 22.81 -14.74
CA ALA A 38 2.80 22.94 -14.49
C ALA A 38 3.53 23.58 -15.69
N SER A 39 3.02 24.72 -16.13
CA SER A 39 3.52 25.53 -17.21
C SER A 39 3.18 27.01 -16.99
N TRP A 40 3.87 27.87 -17.72
CA TRP A 40 3.52 29.29 -17.83
C TRP A 40 4.10 29.86 -19.13
N GLY A 41 3.36 30.74 -19.80
CA GLY A 41 3.80 31.40 -21.03
C GLY A 41 3.26 32.80 -21.21
N TYR A 42 3.84 33.52 -22.17
CA TYR A 42 3.45 34.87 -22.52
C TYR A 42 3.57 35.10 -24.04
N ARG A 43 2.92 36.15 -24.52
CA ARG A 43 3.04 36.66 -25.90
C ARG A 43 2.99 38.18 -25.94
N VAL A 44 3.72 38.76 -26.88
CA VAL A 44 3.83 40.20 -27.14
C VAL A 44 3.54 40.44 -28.62
N SER A 45 2.52 41.26 -28.89
CA SER A 45 2.12 41.67 -30.24
C SER A 45 3.26 42.37 -30.99
N PRO A 46 3.41 42.21 -32.31
CA PRO A 46 2.50 41.51 -33.23
C PRO A 46 2.64 39.99 -33.33
N SER A 47 3.53 39.37 -32.56
CA SER A 47 3.63 37.90 -32.50
C SER A 47 2.47 37.28 -31.74
N TYR A 48 2.23 36.00 -32.02
CA TYR A 48 1.18 35.20 -31.39
C TYR A 48 1.72 33.85 -30.92
N LEU A 49 1.12 33.37 -29.82
CA LEU A 49 1.32 32.05 -29.25
C LEU A 49 -0.03 31.60 -28.67
N GLU A 50 -0.48 30.39 -28.96
CA GLU A 50 -1.65 29.79 -28.32
C GLU A 50 -1.34 29.55 -26.84
N LEU A 51 -2.24 30.00 -25.96
CA LEU A 51 -2.14 29.80 -24.51
C LEU A 51 -3.54 29.45 -23.99
N ALA A 52 -3.60 28.49 -23.07
CA ALA A 52 -4.82 28.00 -22.44
C ALA A 52 -5.02 28.63 -21.05
N GLY A 53 -6.13 28.28 -20.39
CA GLY A 53 -6.46 28.78 -19.05
C GLY A 53 -6.68 30.30 -19.04
N ASN A 54 -5.92 31.02 -18.21
CA ASN A 54 -6.00 32.47 -18.11
C ASN A 54 -5.09 33.16 -19.15
N ASN A 55 -4.98 32.58 -20.35
CA ASN A 55 -4.01 32.94 -21.40
C ASN A 55 -2.56 32.83 -20.92
N ASP A 56 -2.26 31.75 -20.21
CA ASP A 56 -0.97 31.58 -19.58
C ASP A 56 -0.43 30.16 -19.54
N LYS A 57 -1.26 29.14 -19.80
CA LYS A 57 -0.86 27.74 -19.71
C LYS A 57 -0.55 27.14 -21.07
N PHE A 58 0.28 26.11 -21.08
CA PHE A 58 0.55 25.25 -22.23
C PHE A 58 -0.74 24.50 -22.61
N PRO A 59 -1.23 24.66 -23.85
CA PRO A 59 -2.36 23.88 -24.34
C PRO A 59 -2.01 22.39 -24.44
N VAL A 60 -3.01 21.54 -24.19
CA VAL A 60 -2.93 20.08 -24.30
C VAL A 60 -3.67 19.59 -25.55
N ASP A 61 -3.17 18.51 -26.15
CA ASP A 61 -3.78 17.82 -27.29
C ASP A 61 -4.01 16.34 -26.96
N ALA A 62 -5.28 15.92 -26.92
CA ALA A 62 -5.67 14.54 -26.67
C ALA A 62 -5.82 13.68 -27.94
N GLN A 63 -5.60 14.27 -29.12
CA GLN A 63 -5.80 13.59 -30.41
C GLN A 63 -4.48 13.05 -30.96
N HIS A 64 -3.38 13.72 -30.65
CA HIS A 64 -2.05 13.40 -31.15
C HIS A 64 -1.05 13.22 -29.99
N PRO A 65 -1.23 12.25 -29.08
CA PRO A 65 -0.17 11.87 -28.15
C PRO A 65 0.87 10.97 -28.86
N TYR A 66 2.15 11.10 -28.49
CA TYR A 66 3.14 10.07 -28.77
C TYR A 66 2.91 8.88 -27.83
N GLN A 67 2.73 9.17 -26.54
CA GLN A 67 2.47 8.20 -25.48
C GLN A 67 1.39 8.71 -24.52
N GLY A 68 0.75 7.79 -23.78
CA GLY A 68 -0.31 8.18 -22.85
C GLY A 68 -1.55 8.74 -23.54
N ALA A 69 -2.21 9.70 -22.89
CA ALA A 69 -3.45 10.32 -23.37
C ALA A 69 -3.26 11.69 -24.02
N HIS A 70 -2.15 12.38 -23.75
CA HIS A 70 -1.99 13.79 -24.08
C HIS A 70 -0.58 14.13 -24.58
N SER A 71 -0.48 15.03 -25.56
CA SER A 71 0.73 15.80 -25.86
C SER A 71 0.54 17.30 -25.56
N LEU A 72 1.62 18.06 -25.55
CA LEU A 72 1.58 19.52 -25.51
C LEU A 72 1.48 20.11 -26.92
N ARG A 73 0.56 21.05 -27.13
CA ARG A 73 0.41 21.75 -28.42
C ARG A 73 1.10 23.11 -28.38
N LEU A 74 2.19 23.25 -29.11
CA LEU A 74 2.90 24.51 -29.33
C LEU A 74 2.44 25.10 -30.65
N HIS A 75 1.67 26.20 -30.60
CA HIS A 75 1.12 26.85 -31.79
C HIS A 75 1.48 28.34 -31.79
N TRP A 76 2.20 28.82 -32.81
CA TRP A 76 2.78 30.16 -32.81
C TRP A 76 2.81 30.82 -34.18
N ASN A 77 2.93 32.15 -34.17
CA ASN A 77 3.21 32.95 -35.36
C ASN A 77 4.15 34.09 -34.97
N SER A 78 5.39 34.03 -35.45
CA SER A 78 6.45 34.95 -35.05
C SER A 78 6.54 36.13 -36.02
N LYS A 79 6.39 37.35 -35.51
CA LYS A 79 6.43 38.58 -36.32
C LYS A 79 7.49 39.56 -35.81
N SER A 80 8.03 40.36 -36.73
CA SER A 80 9.02 41.38 -36.38
C SER A 80 8.42 42.39 -35.38
N GLY A 81 9.16 42.68 -34.32
CA GLY A 81 8.73 43.56 -33.23
C GLY A 81 7.84 42.91 -32.16
N GLY A 82 7.49 41.62 -32.30
CA GLY A 82 6.78 40.84 -31.28
C GLY A 82 7.69 39.86 -30.57
N ASP A 83 7.16 39.14 -29.59
CA ASP A 83 7.89 38.12 -28.81
C ASP A 83 6.92 37.09 -28.22
N TRP A 84 7.42 35.91 -27.88
CA TRP A 84 6.68 34.92 -27.09
C TRP A 84 7.65 33.97 -26.39
N GLY A 85 7.17 33.39 -25.29
CA GLY A 85 7.90 32.35 -24.56
C GLY A 85 6.94 31.49 -23.76
N ILE A 86 7.23 30.19 -23.67
CA ILE A 86 6.44 29.25 -22.87
C ILE A 86 7.33 28.24 -22.18
N ALA A 87 7.05 27.99 -20.91
CA ALA A 87 7.78 27.11 -20.05
C ALA A 87 6.96 25.90 -19.66
N VAL A 88 7.63 24.76 -19.56
CA VAL A 88 7.11 23.54 -18.95
C VAL A 88 7.91 23.24 -17.68
N ALA A 89 7.24 22.76 -16.64
CA ALA A 89 7.79 22.34 -15.36
C ALA A 89 7.34 20.91 -15.05
N SER A 90 8.09 20.20 -14.21
CA SER A 90 7.54 18.99 -13.55
C SER A 90 6.32 19.36 -12.71
N VAL A 91 5.36 18.44 -12.61
CA VAL A 91 4.22 18.58 -11.68
C VAL A 91 4.74 18.89 -10.27
N GLY A 92 4.14 19.88 -9.62
CA GLY A 92 4.58 20.39 -8.32
C GLY A 92 5.73 21.42 -8.37
N TRP A 93 6.20 21.81 -9.57
CA TRP A 93 7.24 22.83 -9.78
C TRP A 93 8.57 22.52 -9.07
N THR A 94 8.87 21.23 -8.89
CA THR A 94 10.06 20.76 -8.18
C THR A 94 11.34 21.14 -8.95
N PRO A 95 12.31 21.81 -8.31
CA PRO A 95 13.63 22.05 -8.90
C PRO A 95 14.49 20.78 -8.92
N HIS A 96 15.27 20.61 -9.98
CA HIS A 96 16.07 19.42 -10.23
C HIS A 96 17.54 19.76 -10.50
N ASN A 97 18.42 18.82 -10.13
CA ASN A 97 19.84 18.93 -10.39
C ASN A 97 20.21 18.40 -11.79
N PHE A 98 20.36 19.30 -12.76
CA PHE A 98 20.72 18.95 -14.13
C PHE A 98 22.20 18.59 -14.29
N THR A 99 23.07 18.91 -13.31
CA THR A 99 24.51 18.61 -13.41
C THR A 99 24.83 17.12 -13.37
N GLN A 100 23.83 16.30 -13.10
CA GLN A 100 23.94 14.84 -13.06
C GLN A 100 23.40 14.19 -14.35
N TYR A 101 22.98 14.97 -15.35
CA TYR A 101 22.35 14.45 -16.57
C TYR A 101 23.03 14.99 -17.82
N ASP A 102 22.72 14.35 -18.96
CA ASP A 102 23.43 14.56 -20.21
C ASP A 102 22.59 15.26 -21.27
N SER A 103 21.28 15.03 -21.35
CA SER A 103 20.44 15.63 -22.39
C SER A 103 19.00 15.90 -21.97
N ILE A 104 18.41 16.93 -22.57
CA ILE A 104 16.97 17.10 -22.68
C ILE A 104 16.50 16.26 -23.87
N LEU A 105 15.56 15.35 -23.65
CA LEU A 105 14.93 14.49 -24.66
C LEU A 105 13.45 14.82 -24.74
N TYR A 106 12.91 14.89 -25.95
CA TYR A 106 11.46 14.87 -26.18
C TYR A 106 11.15 14.40 -27.59
N TRP A 107 9.89 14.10 -27.85
CA TRP A 107 9.40 13.75 -29.17
C TRP A 107 8.60 14.93 -29.73
N ILE A 108 8.75 15.20 -31.03
CA ILE A 108 8.04 16.25 -31.73
C ILE A 108 7.39 15.72 -33.01
N ASN A 109 6.19 16.21 -33.31
CA ASN A 109 5.49 15.99 -34.58
C ASN A 109 4.75 17.27 -34.97
N ALA A 110 4.38 17.43 -36.24
CA ALA A 110 3.61 18.58 -36.70
C ALA A 110 2.61 18.19 -37.79
N PRO A 111 1.46 18.89 -37.90
CA PRO A 111 0.52 18.71 -39.00
C PRO A 111 1.03 19.24 -40.35
N ALA A 112 2.11 20.03 -40.34
CA ALA A 112 2.74 20.60 -41.52
C ALA A 112 4.25 20.76 -41.28
N GLU A 113 5.03 20.74 -42.37
CA GLU A 113 6.48 20.88 -42.33
C GLU A 113 6.92 22.21 -41.67
N ILE A 114 7.88 22.12 -40.76
CA ILE A 114 8.49 23.27 -40.09
C ILE A 114 9.98 23.28 -40.43
N GLU A 115 10.39 24.21 -41.27
CA GLU A 115 11.80 24.44 -41.61
C GLU A 115 12.66 24.67 -40.37
N LYS A 116 13.86 24.09 -40.35
CA LYS A 116 14.83 24.19 -39.25
C LYS A 116 15.04 25.63 -38.76
N THR A 117 15.03 26.60 -39.68
CA THR A 117 15.21 28.04 -39.38
C THR A 117 14.08 28.67 -38.58
N ASN A 118 12.89 28.05 -38.58
CA ASN A 118 11.69 28.53 -37.90
C ASN A 118 11.42 27.81 -36.56
N LEU A 119 12.27 26.84 -36.22
CA LEU A 119 12.23 26.18 -34.92
C LEU A 119 12.57 27.17 -33.78
N PRO A 120 11.92 27.03 -32.61
CA PRO A 120 12.16 27.89 -31.46
C PRO A 120 13.57 27.75 -30.88
N ASP A 121 13.95 28.73 -30.06
CA ASP A 121 15.09 28.58 -29.16
C ASP A 121 14.65 27.90 -27.85
N LEU A 122 15.57 27.17 -27.21
CA LEU A 122 15.40 26.55 -25.90
C LEU A 122 16.22 27.24 -24.83
N SER A 123 15.73 27.30 -23.59
CA SER A 123 16.55 27.60 -22.41
C SER A 123 16.04 26.85 -21.19
N VAL A 124 16.82 26.84 -20.11
CA VAL A 124 16.37 26.34 -18.80
C VAL A 124 16.30 27.49 -17.78
N GLU A 125 15.46 27.35 -16.77
CA GLU A 125 15.31 28.33 -15.68
C GLU A 125 15.46 27.69 -14.32
N ASP A 126 16.24 28.32 -13.44
CA ASP A 126 16.43 27.87 -12.06
C ASP A 126 15.31 28.33 -11.11
N SER A 127 15.27 27.77 -9.90
CA SER A 127 14.27 28.11 -8.88
C SER A 127 14.29 29.58 -8.43
N GLY A 128 15.35 30.32 -8.77
CA GLY A 128 15.48 31.77 -8.59
C GLY A 128 15.00 32.60 -9.78
N ASN A 129 14.34 32.00 -10.77
CA ASN A 129 13.90 32.61 -12.03
C ASN A 129 15.04 33.09 -12.95
N LYS A 130 16.25 32.56 -12.77
CA LYS A 130 17.40 32.91 -13.60
C LYS A 130 17.51 31.92 -14.75
N LYS A 131 17.75 32.43 -15.95
CA LYS A 131 17.73 31.63 -17.18
C LYS A 131 19.14 31.33 -17.68
N SER A 132 19.29 30.20 -18.37
CA SER A 132 20.48 29.89 -19.17
C SER A 132 20.56 30.76 -20.42
N THR A 133 21.67 30.63 -21.16
CA THR A 133 21.71 31.01 -22.58
C THR A 133 20.63 30.28 -23.37
N ARG A 134 20.20 30.90 -24.47
CA ARG A 134 19.31 30.27 -25.45
C ARG A 134 20.12 29.38 -26.40
N VAL A 135 19.62 28.17 -26.62
CA VAL A 135 20.17 27.16 -27.54
C VAL A 135 19.20 27.04 -28.70
N TRP A 136 19.70 27.10 -29.94
CA TRP A 136 18.82 26.98 -31.09
C TRP A 136 18.47 25.53 -31.35
N LEU A 137 17.16 25.22 -31.35
CA LEU A 137 16.69 23.85 -31.57
C LEU A 137 17.11 23.29 -32.94
N GLY A 138 17.26 24.16 -33.93
CA GLY A 138 17.69 23.74 -35.26
C GLY A 138 19.04 23.05 -35.27
N ASP A 139 19.94 23.33 -34.32
CA ASP A 139 21.23 22.62 -34.25
C ASP A 139 21.08 21.11 -33.95
N TYR A 140 19.91 20.68 -33.46
CA TYR A 140 19.64 19.32 -33.00
C TYR A 140 18.47 18.64 -33.73
N LEU A 141 17.74 19.38 -34.57
CA LEU A 141 16.63 18.87 -35.38
C LEU A 141 16.63 19.54 -36.76
N ASP A 142 16.66 18.75 -37.82
CA ASP A 142 16.68 19.23 -39.21
C ASP A 142 15.27 19.54 -39.73
N GLY A 143 14.54 20.40 -38.99
CA GLY A 143 13.14 20.69 -39.23
C GLY A 143 12.20 19.59 -38.73
N VAL A 144 10.91 19.93 -38.61
CA VAL A 144 9.86 18.93 -38.39
C VAL A 144 9.28 18.58 -39.76
N ASP A 145 9.23 17.29 -40.09
CA ASP A 145 8.68 16.86 -41.37
C ASP A 145 7.14 16.98 -41.41
N ASN A 146 6.54 16.69 -42.58
CA ASN A 146 5.08 16.71 -42.74
C ASN A 146 4.41 15.36 -42.48
N ASP A 147 5.14 14.39 -41.91
CA ASP A 147 4.59 13.08 -41.57
C ASP A 147 3.92 13.12 -40.19
N SER A 148 2.64 13.49 -40.18
CA SER A 148 1.81 13.47 -38.96
C SER A 148 1.66 12.08 -38.31
N THR A 149 2.20 11.01 -38.91
CA THR A 149 2.13 9.64 -38.37
C THR A 149 3.41 9.17 -37.68
N THR A 150 4.52 9.90 -37.83
CA THR A 150 5.83 9.52 -37.26
C THR A 150 6.40 10.64 -36.39
N TRP A 151 6.62 10.37 -35.11
CA TRP A 151 7.27 11.32 -34.20
C TRP A 151 8.79 11.35 -34.39
N GLN A 152 9.38 12.54 -34.39
CA GLN A 152 10.82 12.74 -34.48
C GLN A 152 11.41 12.96 -33.08
N LYS A 153 12.51 12.26 -32.78
CA LYS A 153 13.21 12.38 -31.50
C LYS A 153 14.11 13.60 -31.50
N VAL A 154 13.97 14.46 -30.50
CA VAL A 154 14.86 15.59 -30.21
C VAL A 154 15.74 15.24 -29.03
N MET A 155 17.04 15.55 -29.14
CA MET A 155 18.00 15.38 -28.05
C MET A 155 18.95 16.58 -28.00
N VAL A 156 18.83 17.39 -26.95
CA VAL A 156 19.65 18.59 -26.75
C VAL A 156 20.57 18.36 -25.55
N PRO A 157 21.90 18.31 -25.75
CA PRO A 157 22.87 18.13 -24.67
C PRO A 157 22.76 19.23 -23.60
N ILE A 158 22.87 18.86 -22.32
CA ILE A 158 22.83 19.81 -21.21
C ILE A 158 24.02 20.79 -21.27
N ASP A 159 25.18 20.34 -21.77
CA ASP A 159 26.38 21.17 -21.93
C ASP A 159 26.25 22.25 -23.02
N ALA A 160 25.24 22.16 -23.89
CA ALA A 160 24.89 23.22 -24.84
C ALA A 160 24.37 24.48 -24.13
N PHE A 161 23.81 24.34 -22.93
CA PHE A 161 23.31 25.45 -22.13
C PHE A 161 24.40 25.98 -21.21
N GLN A 162 24.58 27.30 -21.19
CA GLN A 162 25.50 27.99 -20.28
C GLN A 162 24.70 28.88 -19.32
N PRO A 163 25.22 29.21 -18.13
CA PRO A 163 24.57 30.20 -17.27
C PRO A 163 24.34 31.52 -18.01
N GLY A 164 23.12 32.05 -17.96
CA GLY A 164 22.79 33.33 -18.59
C GLY A 164 23.34 34.53 -17.81
N ALA A 165 22.91 35.74 -18.19
CA ALA A 165 23.41 36.99 -17.60
C ALA A 165 23.23 37.09 -16.08
N ASP A 166 22.15 36.50 -15.55
CA ASP A 166 21.85 36.48 -14.10
C ASP A 166 22.47 35.29 -13.35
N ASN A 167 23.31 34.51 -14.04
CA ASN A 167 24.05 33.35 -13.55
C ASN A 167 23.13 32.26 -12.95
N SER A 168 22.41 31.56 -13.84
CA SER A 168 21.50 30.47 -13.48
C SER A 168 22.22 29.26 -12.88
N ASP A 169 21.60 28.64 -11.89
CA ASP A 169 22.14 27.50 -11.14
C ASP A 169 21.55 26.17 -11.63
N PHE A 170 22.39 25.38 -12.31
CA PHE A 170 22.00 24.09 -12.90
C PHE A 170 21.74 22.99 -11.86
N THR A 171 22.03 23.23 -10.58
CA THR A 171 21.70 22.28 -9.52
C THR A 171 20.24 22.34 -9.07
N LYS A 172 19.46 23.33 -9.57
CA LYS A 172 18.08 23.59 -9.17
C LYS A 172 17.21 24.13 -10.31
N ILE A 173 17.31 23.53 -11.49
CA ILE A 173 16.48 23.87 -12.65
C ILE A 173 15.04 23.45 -12.41
N LYS A 174 14.09 24.36 -12.61
CA LYS A 174 12.65 24.09 -12.45
C LYS A 174 11.84 24.10 -13.73
N THR A 175 12.31 24.75 -14.81
CA THR A 175 11.58 24.80 -16.08
C THR A 175 12.47 24.70 -17.32
N ILE A 176 11.87 24.22 -18.41
CA ILE A 176 12.40 24.26 -19.78
C ILE A 176 11.53 25.24 -20.57
N PHE A 177 12.14 26.21 -21.23
CA PHE A 177 11.47 27.23 -22.02
C PHE A 177 11.67 27.03 -23.52
N TYR A 178 10.60 27.27 -24.28
CA TYR A 178 10.60 27.48 -25.72
C TYR A 178 10.40 28.98 -26.01
N TRP A 179 11.18 29.54 -26.93
CA TRP A 179 11.19 30.96 -27.24
C TRP A 179 11.02 31.24 -28.73
N GLN A 180 10.44 32.40 -29.02
CA GLN A 180 10.50 32.99 -30.35
C GLN A 180 11.95 33.13 -30.82
N LYS A 181 12.18 32.76 -32.09
CA LYS A 181 13.45 32.95 -32.79
C LYS A 181 13.28 33.77 -34.08
N ASN A 182 12.99 33.10 -35.19
CA ASN A 182 12.85 33.72 -36.50
C ASN A 182 11.44 34.31 -36.66
N THR A 183 11.30 35.31 -37.53
CA THR A 183 10.01 35.97 -37.81
C THR A 183 9.66 35.83 -39.28
N ASP A 184 9.18 34.64 -39.66
CA ASP A 184 8.75 34.32 -41.01
C ASP A 184 7.28 34.71 -41.28
N GLU A 185 6.56 35.14 -40.25
CA GLU A 185 5.14 35.52 -40.28
C GLU A 185 4.21 34.38 -40.72
N VAL A 186 4.68 33.13 -40.70
CA VAL A 186 3.89 31.92 -40.98
C VAL A 186 3.42 31.30 -39.66
N GLU A 187 2.22 30.72 -39.68
CA GLU A 187 1.62 30.05 -38.53
C GLU A 187 2.14 28.61 -38.46
N HIS A 188 2.67 28.23 -37.30
CA HIS A 188 3.28 26.93 -37.06
C HIS A 188 2.57 26.23 -35.92
N THR A 189 2.44 24.90 -36.01
CA THR A 189 1.93 24.05 -34.94
C THR A 189 2.85 22.85 -34.78
N ALA A 190 3.23 22.53 -33.55
CA ALA A 190 3.93 21.30 -33.21
C ALA A 190 3.28 20.65 -31.99
N TRP A 191 3.20 19.33 -31.99
CA TRP A 191 2.91 18.51 -30.82
C TRP A 191 4.21 18.06 -30.20
N ILE A 192 4.33 18.17 -28.89
CA ILE A 192 5.53 17.84 -28.11
C ILE A 192 5.12 16.88 -27.01
N ASP A 193 5.86 15.79 -26.85
CA ASP A 193 5.56 14.77 -25.86
C ASP A 193 6.84 14.22 -25.22
N GLU A 194 6.69 13.59 -24.05
CA GLU A 194 7.76 12.86 -23.36
C GLU A 194 9.02 13.71 -23.09
N ILE A 195 8.82 14.91 -22.52
CA ILE A 195 9.89 15.83 -22.15
C ILE A 195 10.62 15.32 -20.90
N ARG A 196 11.83 14.82 -21.10
CA ARG A 196 12.66 14.17 -20.09
C ARG A 196 14.07 14.74 -20.03
N ILE A 197 14.70 14.63 -18.87
CA ILE A 197 16.14 14.86 -18.70
C ILE A 197 16.79 13.52 -18.39
N ILE A 198 17.74 13.12 -19.23
CA ILE A 198 18.29 11.75 -19.28
C ILE A 198 19.81 11.73 -19.12
N LYS A 199 20.37 10.61 -18.64
CA LYS A 199 21.81 10.30 -18.67
C LYS A 199 22.20 9.55 -19.96
N ALA A 200 23.43 9.73 -20.40
CA ALA A 200 24.08 9.02 -21.50
C ALA A 200 24.22 7.53 -21.12
N GLY A 201 23.75 6.65 -22.00
CA GLY A 201 23.73 5.20 -21.76
C GLY A 201 22.46 4.66 -21.07
N GLY A 202 21.48 5.51 -20.75
CA GLY A 202 20.13 5.10 -20.29
C GLY A 202 19.16 4.70 -21.42
N ILE A 203 19.69 4.54 -22.63
CA ILE A 203 18.98 4.24 -23.88
C ILE A 203 19.59 2.94 -24.41
N GLY A 204 18.94 1.80 -24.17
CA GLY A 204 19.31 0.55 -24.81
C GLY A 204 18.79 0.53 -26.26
N PRO A 205 19.60 0.23 -27.29
CA PRO A 205 19.10 0.10 -28.66
C PRO A 205 18.22 -1.16 -28.85
N THR A 206 18.16 -2.02 -27.84
CA THR A 206 17.50 -3.31 -27.88
C THR A 206 16.25 -3.28 -27.01
N PRO A 207 15.10 -3.76 -27.54
CA PRO A 207 13.91 -3.99 -26.73
C PRO A 207 14.22 -4.85 -25.49
N PRO A 208 13.44 -4.71 -24.40
CA PRO A 208 13.58 -5.56 -23.22
C PRO A 208 13.42 -7.06 -23.55
N GLU A 209 13.90 -7.90 -22.62
CA GLU A 209 13.63 -9.33 -22.65
C GLU A 209 12.13 -9.61 -22.50
N THR A 210 11.70 -10.71 -23.10
CA THR A 210 10.28 -11.10 -23.08
C THR A 210 9.85 -11.46 -21.65
N PRO A 211 8.72 -10.92 -21.14
CA PRO A 211 8.17 -11.34 -19.85
C PRO A 211 7.92 -12.85 -19.79
N THR A 212 8.28 -13.48 -18.69
CA THR A 212 8.16 -14.93 -18.48
C THR A 212 7.27 -15.27 -17.30
N ASN A 213 6.81 -16.53 -17.23
CA ASN A 213 5.94 -17.03 -16.17
C ASN A 213 4.64 -16.21 -16.00
N LEU A 214 4.08 -15.71 -17.11
CA LEU A 214 2.76 -15.10 -17.09
C LEU A 214 1.73 -16.14 -16.62
N THR A 215 0.84 -15.71 -15.72
CA THR A 215 -0.28 -16.50 -15.20
C THR A 215 -1.52 -15.62 -15.17
N ALA A 216 -2.69 -16.25 -15.35
CA ALA A 216 -3.99 -15.60 -15.22
C ALA A 216 -4.86 -16.36 -14.21
N LYS A 217 -5.51 -15.63 -13.31
CA LYS A 217 -6.43 -16.19 -12.30
C LYS A 217 -7.78 -15.49 -12.43
N GLY A 218 -8.83 -16.29 -12.62
CA GLY A 218 -10.20 -15.80 -12.65
C GLY A 218 -10.69 -15.44 -11.26
N HIS A 219 -11.41 -14.33 -11.16
CA HIS A 219 -12.11 -13.89 -9.96
C HIS A 219 -13.51 -13.40 -10.33
N ASP A 220 -14.30 -12.99 -9.35
CA ASP A 220 -15.57 -12.33 -9.63
C ASP A 220 -15.35 -11.05 -10.43
N SER A 221 -16.00 -10.86 -11.58
CA SER A 221 -15.96 -9.62 -12.36
C SER A 221 -14.58 -9.20 -12.92
N ARG A 222 -13.54 -10.02 -12.74
CA ARG A 222 -12.16 -9.67 -13.13
C ARG A 222 -11.25 -10.88 -13.38
N ILE A 223 -10.11 -10.61 -14.01
CA ILE A 223 -8.98 -11.56 -14.12
C ILE A 223 -7.71 -10.88 -13.62
N ASP A 224 -7.01 -11.53 -12.69
CA ASP A 224 -5.73 -11.07 -12.17
C ASP A 224 -4.59 -11.76 -12.93
N LEU A 225 -3.62 -10.96 -13.38
CA LEU A 225 -2.42 -11.38 -14.09
C LEU A 225 -1.18 -11.20 -13.22
N LYS A 226 -0.25 -12.14 -13.30
CA LYS A 226 1.06 -12.06 -12.63
C LYS A 226 2.14 -12.68 -13.52
N TRP A 227 3.28 -12.02 -13.62
CA TRP A 227 4.46 -12.50 -14.35
C TRP A 227 5.74 -12.28 -13.55
N LYS A 228 6.86 -12.80 -14.03
CA LYS A 228 8.17 -12.51 -13.45
C LYS A 228 8.62 -11.12 -13.91
N SER A 229 9.04 -10.27 -12.96
CA SER A 229 9.61 -8.96 -13.29
C SER A 229 10.88 -9.08 -14.14
N ASN A 230 10.97 -8.21 -15.15
CA ASN A 230 12.19 -7.83 -15.85
C ASN A 230 13.14 -7.06 -14.90
N SER A 231 14.43 -7.04 -15.23
CA SER A 231 15.52 -6.49 -14.40
C SER A 231 16.39 -5.45 -15.13
N GLU A 232 16.02 -5.13 -16.37
CA GLU A 232 16.69 -4.17 -17.23
C GLU A 232 16.65 -2.78 -16.59
N THR A 233 17.78 -2.09 -16.63
CA THR A 233 17.96 -0.79 -15.97
C THR A 233 17.17 0.35 -16.63
N ASP A 234 16.83 0.17 -17.91
CA ASP A 234 16.04 1.08 -18.72
C ASP A 234 14.59 0.58 -18.92
N LEU A 235 14.13 -0.40 -18.12
CA LEU A 235 12.74 -0.84 -18.13
C LEU A 235 11.84 0.34 -17.74
N LEU A 236 10.86 0.64 -18.59
CA LEU A 236 9.80 1.60 -18.32
C LEU A 236 8.58 0.92 -17.69
N GLY A 237 8.26 -0.29 -18.11
CA GLY A 237 7.15 -1.07 -17.55
C GLY A 237 6.65 -2.13 -18.53
N TYR A 238 5.33 -2.34 -18.56
CA TYR A 238 4.68 -3.39 -19.33
C TYR A 238 3.43 -2.91 -20.06
N TYR A 239 3.17 -3.45 -21.24
CA TYR A 239 1.87 -3.34 -21.88
C TYR A 239 1.12 -4.67 -21.80
N ILE A 240 -0.17 -4.57 -21.46
CA ILE A 240 -1.05 -5.71 -21.28
C ILE A 240 -1.99 -5.79 -22.48
N TYR A 241 -2.02 -6.95 -23.11
CA TYR A 241 -2.82 -7.20 -24.29
C TYR A 241 -3.87 -8.25 -24.00
N ARG A 242 -5.09 -8.06 -24.52
CA ARG A 242 -6.25 -8.90 -24.23
C ARG A 242 -7.08 -9.18 -25.48
N ALA A 243 -7.54 -10.41 -25.63
CA ALA A 243 -8.43 -10.84 -26.69
C ALA A 243 -9.60 -11.67 -26.15
N SER A 244 -10.76 -11.61 -26.81
CA SER A 244 -11.92 -12.45 -26.47
C SER A 244 -11.84 -13.84 -27.09
N ILE A 245 -10.97 -14.02 -28.09
CA ILE A 245 -10.73 -15.26 -28.82
C ILE A 245 -9.22 -15.37 -29.04
N ILE A 246 -8.63 -16.56 -28.80
CA ILE A 246 -7.18 -16.77 -28.81
C ILE A 246 -6.47 -16.36 -30.11
N ASP A 247 -7.10 -16.60 -31.26
CA ASP A 247 -6.54 -16.29 -32.59
C ASP A 247 -7.12 -15.00 -33.19
N SER A 248 -7.53 -14.06 -32.33
CA SER A 248 -8.05 -12.75 -32.75
C SER A 248 -7.07 -11.63 -32.45
N HIS A 249 -7.37 -10.43 -32.94
CA HIS A 249 -6.58 -9.24 -32.65
C HIS A 249 -6.63 -8.93 -31.14
N PHE A 250 -5.48 -8.96 -30.48
CA PHE A 250 -5.36 -8.54 -29.09
C PHE A 250 -5.36 -7.02 -29.01
N ARG A 251 -6.21 -6.46 -28.14
CA ARG A 251 -6.20 -5.01 -27.84
C ARG A 251 -5.28 -4.73 -26.67
N LYS A 252 -4.49 -3.66 -26.75
CA LYS A 252 -3.75 -3.10 -25.62
C LYS A 252 -4.73 -2.52 -24.59
N LEU A 253 -4.55 -2.80 -23.30
CA LEU A 253 -5.45 -2.39 -22.22
C LEU A 253 -5.03 -1.09 -21.52
N ASN A 254 -3.73 -0.80 -21.51
CA ASN A 254 -3.16 0.37 -20.87
C ASN A 254 -2.48 1.27 -21.90
N ALA A 255 -2.78 2.57 -21.85
CA ALA A 255 -2.13 3.58 -22.69
C ALA A 255 -0.70 3.88 -22.21
N ILE A 256 -0.52 3.95 -20.89
CA ILE A 256 0.76 4.19 -20.21
C ILE A 256 1.34 2.84 -19.76
N ALA A 257 2.67 2.69 -19.86
CA ALA A 257 3.38 1.50 -19.38
C ALA A 257 3.04 1.22 -17.91
N HIS A 258 2.68 -0.03 -17.62
CA HIS A 258 2.33 -0.47 -16.28
C HIS A 258 3.61 -0.87 -15.53
N GLU A 259 3.88 -0.29 -14.37
CA GLU A 259 5.21 -0.38 -13.72
C GLU A 259 5.46 -1.69 -12.98
N VAL A 260 4.41 -2.38 -12.55
CA VAL A 260 4.53 -3.56 -11.68
C VAL A 260 4.16 -4.85 -12.41
N HIS A 261 4.72 -5.97 -11.97
CA HIS A 261 4.54 -7.28 -12.60
C HIS A 261 3.20 -7.98 -12.26
N LEU A 262 2.16 -7.18 -11.99
CA LEU A 262 0.84 -7.59 -11.52
C LEU A 262 -0.22 -6.69 -12.16
N TYR A 263 -1.28 -7.24 -12.73
CA TYR A 263 -2.36 -6.44 -13.32
C TYR A 263 -3.73 -7.04 -13.01
N SER A 264 -4.73 -6.21 -12.74
CA SER A 264 -6.11 -6.67 -12.50
C SER A 264 -7.03 -6.10 -13.58
N ASP A 265 -7.44 -6.95 -14.53
CA ASP A 265 -8.39 -6.58 -15.58
C ASP A 265 -9.81 -6.69 -15.02
N PHE A 266 -10.34 -5.59 -14.50
CA PHE A 266 -11.69 -5.51 -13.95
C PHE A 266 -12.69 -5.10 -15.03
N PHE A 267 -13.62 -5.99 -15.36
CA PHE A 267 -14.58 -5.79 -16.46
C PHE A 267 -16.04 -6.02 -16.05
N GLY A 268 -16.32 -6.26 -14.77
CA GLY A 268 -17.67 -6.14 -14.19
C GLY A 268 -18.64 -7.29 -14.49
N VAL A 269 -18.20 -8.36 -15.15
CA VAL A 269 -19.06 -9.50 -15.52
C VAL A 269 -18.40 -10.86 -15.24
N ASN A 270 -19.23 -11.86 -14.97
CA ASN A 270 -18.81 -13.25 -14.76
C ASN A 270 -19.01 -14.10 -16.01
N ASP A 271 -18.47 -15.32 -15.96
CA ASP A 271 -18.53 -16.32 -17.04
C ASP A 271 -17.89 -15.84 -18.34
N GLN A 272 -16.92 -14.93 -18.23
CA GLN A 272 -16.19 -14.36 -19.36
C GLN A 272 -14.76 -14.88 -19.39
N THR A 273 -14.39 -15.56 -20.47
CA THR A 273 -13.01 -15.94 -20.75
C THR A 273 -12.30 -14.85 -21.55
N TYR A 274 -11.09 -14.52 -21.15
CA TYR A 274 -10.18 -13.67 -21.91
C TYR A 274 -8.79 -14.31 -22.02
N TYR A 275 -8.11 -13.99 -23.11
CA TYR A 275 -6.74 -14.40 -23.41
C TYR A 275 -5.83 -13.19 -23.26
N TYR A 276 -4.64 -13.40 -22.70
CA TYR A 276 -3.69 -12.33 -22.40
C TYR A 276 -2.28 -12.68 -22.80
N TYR A 277 -1.54 -11.69 -23.27
CA TYR A 277 -0.07 -11.68 -23.24
C TYR A 277 0.41 -10.33 -22.72
N VAL A 278 1.68 -10.28 -22.31
CA VAL A 278 2.33 -9.06 -21.83
C VAL A 278 3.62 -8.83 -22.60
N THR A 279 3.93 -7.58 -22.90
CA THR A 279 5.25 -7.14 -23.41
C THR A 279 5.92 -6.26 -22.36
N ALA A 280 7.25 -6.32 -22.28
CA ALA A 280 8.03 -5.34 -21.54
C ALA A 280 8.40 -4.18 -22.48
N VAL A 281 8.43 -2.97 -21.95
CA VAL A 281 8.76 -1.75 -22.71
C VAL A 281 9.89 -1.00 -22.01
N ASN A 282 10.90 -0.56 -22.79
CA ASN A 282 11.99 0.28 -22.28
C ASN A 282 11.64 1.78 -22.39
N ARG A 283 12.54 2.62 -21.90
CA ARG A 283 12.39 4.09 -21.95
C ARG A 283 12.44 4.69 -23.37
N ASP A 284 12.85 3.93 -24.38
CA ASP A 284 12.73 4.29 -25.80
C ASP A 284 11.42 3.82 -26.44
N TYR A 285 10.49 3.29 -25.64
CA TYR A 285 9.20 2.74 -26.09
C TYR A 285 9.34 1.56 -27.06
N GLN A 286 10.47 0.86 -27.02
CA GLN A 286 10.65 -0.39 -27.73
C GLN A 286 10.02 -1.52 -26.92
N GLU A 287 9.04 -2.22 -27.52
CA GLU A 287 8.39 -3.38 -26.91
C GLU A 287 9.17 -4.67 -27.18
N SER A 288 9.27 -5.52 -26.16
CA SER A 288 9.75 -6.90 -26.28
C SER A 288 8.87 -7.73 -27.23
N SER A 289 9.31 -8.95 -27.55
CA SER A 289 8.37 -9.94 -28.08
C SER A 289 7.27 -10.25 -27.04
N PRO A 290 6.05 -10.67 -27.48
CA PRO A 290 5.00 -11.10 -26.58
C PRO A 290 5.40 -12.28 -25.69
N SER A 291 4.95 -12.28 -24.43
CA SER A 291 5.00 -13.46 -23.57
C SER A 291 4.17 -14.61 -24.14
N ASP A 292 4.28 -15.79 -23.51
CA ASP A 292 3.29 -16.85 -23.69
C ASP A 292 1.87 -16.33 -23.43
N THR A 293 0.91 -16.80 -24.22
CA THR A 293 -0.50 -16.45 -24.03
C THR A 293 -1.12 -17.29 -22.93
N VAL A 294 -1.80 -16.64 -21.99
CA VAL A 294 -2.57 -17.28 -20.92
C VAL A 294 -4.05 -16.94 -21.03
N SER A 295 -4.90 -17.68 -20.31
CA SER A 295 -6.31 -17.33 -20.20
C SER A 295 -6.86 -17.71 -18.84
N ALA A 296 -7.93 -17.02 -18.44
CA ALA A 296 -8.74 -17.37 -17.29
C ALA A 296 -10.20 -16.99 -17.57
N THR A 297 -11.11 -17.48 -16.72
CA THR A 297 -12.54 -17.19 -16.81
C THR A 297 -13.00 -16.59 -15.48
N SER A 298 -13.66 -15.43 -15.52
CA SER A 298 -14.29 -14.86 -14.32
C SER A 298 -15.47 -15.73 -13.87
N PHE A 299 -15.77 -15.76 -12.58
CA PHE A 299 -16.85 -16.57 -12.04
C PHE A 299 -17.45 -15.92 -10.79
N GLN A 300 -18.73 -16.17 -10.54
CA GLN A 300 -19.40 -15.65 -9.35
C GLN A 300 -18.81 -16.27 -8.08
N MET A 301 -18.32 -15.42 -7.19
CA MET A 301 -17.76 -15.84 -5.91
C MET A 301 -18.84 -15.91 -4.82
N THR A 302 -18.70 -16.86 -3.91
CA THR A 302 -19.34 -16.80 -2.60
C THR A 302 -18.78 -15.64 -1.77
N ASP A 303 -19.51 -15.23 -0.73
CA ASP A 303 -19.07 -14.18 0.17
C ASP A 303 -17.69 -14.49 0.82
N ASP A 304 -17.41 -15.74 1.16
CA ASP A 304 -16.12 -16.16 1.75
C ASP A 304 -14.98 -16.17 0.72
N GLU A 305 -15.27 -16.52 -0.53
CA GLU A 305 -14.32 -16.43 -1.64
C GLU A 305 -14.00 -14.97 -1.98
N LEU A 306 -15.00 -14.08 -1.97
CA LEU A 306 -14.80 -12.65 -2.17
C LEU A 306 -13.90 -12.05 -1.08
N LEU A 307 -14.18 -12.34 0.21
CA LEU A 307 -13.30 -11.90 1.31
C LEU A 307 -11.87 -12.43 1.16
N THR A 308 -11.74 -13.71 0.79
CA THR A 308 -10.42 -14.31 0.52
C THR A 308 -9.73 -13.62 -0.64
N SER A 309 -10.47 -13.27 -1.70
CA SER A 309 -9.96 -12.57 -2.86
C SER A 309 -9.50 -11.14 -2.53
N VAL A 310 -10.22 -10.43 -1.66
CA VAL A 310 -9.81 -9.11 -1.15
C VAL A 310 -8.52 -9.22 -0.34
N GLN A 311 -8.47 -10.15 0.62
CA GLN A 311 -7.25 -10.37 1.40
C GLN A 311 -6.06 -10.77 0.51
N GLU A 312 -6.26 -11.62 -0.50
CA GLU A 312 -5.19 -12.04 -1.42
C GLU A 312 -4.68 -10.87 -2.27
N ALA A 313 -5.56 -10.02 -2.79
CA ALA A 313 -5.15 -8.85 -3.58
C ALA A 313 -4.40 -7.84 -2.70
N THR A 314 -4.91 -7.52 -1.52
CA THR A 314 -4.27 -6.62 -0.56
C THR A 314 -2.92 -7.16 -0.05
N PHE A 315 -2.80 -8.47 0.16
CA PHE A 315 -1.56 -9.14 0.54
C PHE A 315 -0.41 -8.89 -0.44
N ARG A 316 -0.70 -8.78 -1.75
CA ARG A 316 0.32 -8.54 -2.78
C ARG A 316 1.08 -7.23 -2.57
N TYR A 317 0.48 -6.21 -1.94
CA TYR A 317 1.18 -4.97 -1.59
C TYR A 317 2.38 -5.22 -0.67
N PHE A 318 2.20 -6.07 0.34
CA PHE A 318 3.22 -6.38 1.34
C PHE A 318 4.21 -7.45 0.87
N TYR A 319 3.80 -8.31 -0.06
CA TYR A 319 4.62 -9.43 -0.50
C TYR A 319 5.27 -9.22 -1.86
N ASP A 320 4.49 -8.95 -2.89
CA ASP A 320 5.01 -8.80 -4.26
C ASP A 320 5.56 -7.38 -4.52
N TYR A 321 4.99 -6.37 -3.86
CA TYR A 321 5.44 -4.98 -3.95
C TYR A 321 6.32 -4.51 -2.77
N GLY A 322 6.60 -5.41 -1.81
CA GLY A 322 7.59 -5.17 -0.76
C GLY A 322 8.98 -4.90 -1.35
N HIS A 323 9.78 -4.10 -0.64
CA HIS A 323 11.07 -3.64 -1.14
C HIS A 323 11.99 -4.82 -1.52
N PRO A 324 12.62 -4.82 -2.71
CA PRO A 324 13.35 -6.01 -3.19
C PRO A 324 14.59 -6.32 -2.36
N ILE A 325 15.25 -5.33 -1.75
CA ILE A 325 16.46 -5.53 -0.94
C ILE A 325 16.11 -5.92 0.50
N SER A 326 15.24 -5.18 1.17
CA SER A 326 14.95 -5.36 2.60
C SER A 326 13.72 -6.23 2.87
N GLY A 327 12.79 -6.31 1.91
CA GLY A 327 11.47 -6.88 2.12
C GLY A 327 10.52 -5.98 2.92
N LEU A 328 10.96 -4.78 3.33
CA LEU A 328 10.13 -3.81 4.04
C LEU A 328 8.94 -3.35 3.20
N THR A 329 7.94 -2.79 3.85
CA THR A 329 6.75 -2.27 3.19
C THR A 329 7.00 -0.84 2.72
N ARG A 330 6.81 -0.58 1.42
CA ARG A 330 6.85 0.77 0.83
C ARG A 330 5.70 1.62 1.35
N GLU A 331 5.93 2.91 1.58
CA GLU A 331 4.93 3.84 2.12
C GLU A 331 3.72 3.97 1.19
N VAL A 332 3.95 4.36 -0.06
CA VAL A 332 2.92 4.48 -1.11
C VAL A 332 3.40 3.76 -2.37
N LYS A 333 2.48 3.24 -3.19
CA LYS A 333 2.85 2.81 -4.56
C LYS A 333 3.48 3.99 -5.33
N GLY A 334 4.75 3.85 -5.70
CA GLY A 334 5.55 4.88 -6.36
C GLY A 334 6.53 5.62 -5.44
N SER A 335 6.69 5.20 -4.17
CA SER A 335 7.66 5.80 -3.24
C SER A 335 9.09 5.22 -3.34
N ASP A 336 9.33 4.35 -4.33
CA ASP A 336 10.59 3.67 -4.67
C ASP A 336 11.31 3.03 -3.48
N GLU A 337 12.31 3.72 -2.94
CA GLU A 337 13.15 3.30 -1.83
C GLU A 337 12.53 3.62 -0.47
N THR A 338 11.50 4.45 -0.40
CA THR A 338 10.89 4.89 0.86
C THR A 338 9.99 3.79 1.43
N CYS A 339 10.44 3.17 2.52
CA CYS A 339 9.69 2.20 3.30
C CYS A 339 9.23 2.81 4.62
N THR A 340 8.09 2.36 5.13
CA THR A 340 7.51 2.81 6.40
C THR A 340 7.67 1.76 7.48
N SER A 341 8.08 2.17 8.68
CA SER A 341 8.28 1.23 9.80
C SER A 341 6.95 0.71 10.35
N GLY A 342 5.93 1.54 10.60
CA GLY A 342 4.63 1.04 11.07
C GLY A 342 3.86 0.27 10.00
N GLY A 343 3.88 0.73 8.75
CA GLY A 343 3.34 -0.06 7.63
C GLY A 343 4.06 -1.39 7.44
N THR A 344 5.36 -1.48 7.76
CA THR A 344 6.08 -2.76 7.84
C THR A 344 5.57 -3.65 8.98
N GLY A 345 5.23 -3.07 10.13
CA GLY A 345 4.53 -3.79 11.20
C GLY A 345 3.24 -4.45 10.72
N PHE A 346 2.44 -3.72 9.94
CA PHE A 346 1.22 -4.25 9.34
C PHE A 346 1.55 -5.34 8.31
N GLY A 347 2.58 -5.12 7.48
CA GLY A 347 3.07 -6.08 6.50
C GLY A 347 3.55 -7.40 7.08
N LEU A 348 4.23 -7.39 8.23
CA LEU A 348 4.63 -8.60 8.94
C LEU A 348 3.42 -9.46 9.32
N MET A 349 2.36 -8.83 9.85
CA MET A 349 1.11 -9.52 10.16
C MET A 349 0.41 -9.98 8.87
N ALA A 350 0.42 -9.19 7.80
CA ALA A 350 -0.18 -9.56 6.52
C ALA A 350 0.51 -10.79 5.90
N ILE A 351 1.83 -10.93 6.06
CA ILE A 351 2.59 -12.11 5.64
C ILE A 351 2.20 -13.36 6.43
N MET A 352 1.96 -13.23 7.73
CA MET A 352 1.37 -14.31 8.52
C MET A 352 -0.03 -14.68 7.99
N VAL A 353 -0.90 -13.72 7.74
CA VAL A 353 -2.24 -13.98 7.16
C VAL A 353 -2.12 -14.69 5.82
N GLY A 354 -1.19 -14.26 4.96
CA GLY A 354 -0.92 -14.90 3.68
C GLY A 354 -0.48 -16.36 3.79
N ALA A 355 0.29 -16.70 4.83
CA ALA A 355 0.64 -18.09 5.13
C ALA A 355 -0.56 -18.90 5.62
N GLU A 356 -1.35 -18.35 6.54
CA GLU A 356 -2.52 -19.04 7.13
C GLU A 356 -3.63 -19.26 6.09
N ARG A 357 -3.83 -18.30 5.19
CA ARG A 357 -4.79 -18.37 4.09
C ARG A 357 -4.27 -19.13 2.87
N GLY A 358 -3.00 -19.53 2.86
CA GLY A 358 -2.39 -20.30 1.77
C GLY A 358 -2.14 -19.52 0.49
N PHE A 359 -2.01 -18.18 0.57
CA PHE A 359 -1.57 -17.35 -0.57
C PHE A 359 -0.10 -17.61 -0.91
N ILE A 360 0.69 -17.90 0.13
CA ILE A 360 2.06 -18.38 0.03
C ILE A 360 2.25 -19.55 1.00
N CYS A 361 3.27 -20.39 0.78
CA CYS A 361 3.60 -21.42 1.76
C CYS A 361 4.29 -20.80 3.00
N ARG A 362 4.16 -21.47 4.14
CA ARG A 362 4.75 -21.03 5.41
C ARG A 362 6.26 -20.82 5.34
N ASP A 363 6.99 -21.66 4.60
CA ASP A 363 8.45 -21.54 4.46
C ASP A 363 8.85 -20.26 3.71
N SER A 364 8.11 -19.91 2.65
CA SER A 364 8.29 -18.64 1.93
C SER A 364 7.93 -17.44 2.80
N ALA A 365 6.89 -17.57 3.64
CA ALA A 365 6.53 -16.53 4.61
C ALA A 365 7.63 -16.35 5.67
N ALA A 366 8.14 -17.44 6.24
CA ALA A 366 9.20 -17.42 7.24
C ALA A 366 10.49 -16.83 6.66
N THR A 367 10.86 -17.19 5.44
CA THR A 367 12.04 -16.62 4.77
C THR A 367 11.88 -15.12 4.52
N ARG A 368 10.69 -14.67 4.11
CA ARG A 368 10.41 -13.23 3.96
C ARG A 368 10.49 -12.49 5.29
N VAL A 369 9.86 -13.03 6.34
CA VAL A 369 9.87 -12.41 7.68
C VAL A 369 11.29 -12.35 8.23
N LEU A 370 12.08 -13.42 8.11
CA LEU A 370 13.47 -13.41 8.55
C LEU A 370 14.29 -12.34 7.82
N LYS A 371 14.11 -12.20 6.50
CA LYS A 371 14.76 -11.14 5.72
C LYS A 371 14.44 -9.74 6.26
N ILE A 372 13.17 -9.47 6.56
CA ILE A 372 12.71 -8.20 7.13
C ILE A 372 13.34 -7.95 8.50
N LEU A 373 13.27 -8.93 9.41
CA LEU A 373 13.83 -8.79 10.76
C LEU A 373 15.35 -8.61 10.74
N SER A 374 16.06 -9.34 9.88
CA SER A 374 17.50 -9.17 9.70
C SER A 374 17.84 -7.77 9.20
N PHE A 375 17.12 -7.25 8.20
CA PHE A 375 17.36 -5.88 7.72
C PHE A 375 17.10 -4.82 8.79
N LEU A 376 15.97 -4.93 9.52
CA LEU A 376 15.64 -4.01 10.60
C LEU A 376 16.67 -4.00 11.74
N GLN A 377 17.26 -5.16 12.03
CA GLN A 377 18.20 -5.33 13.13
C GLN A 377 19.66 -5.01 12.73
N ASP A 378 20.05 -5.41 11.52
CA ASP A 378 21.45 -5.43 11.10
C ASP A 378 21.82 -4.22 10.24
N GLU A 379 20.87 -3.63 9.49
CA GLU A 379 21.12 -2.55 8.52
C GLU A 379 20.41 -1.24 8.87
N ALA A 380 19.17 -1.30 9.39
CA ALA A 380 18.38 -0.10 9.63
C ALA A 380 18.91 0.75 10.81
N THR A 381 18.94 2.07 10.62
CA THR A 381 19.36 3.02 11.65
C THR A 381 18.36 3.03 12.81
N ARG A 382 18.87 3.03 14.05
CA ARG A 382 18.05 3.03 15.27
C ARG A 382 18.41 4.17 16.22
N TYR A 383 17.41 4.60 16.98
CA TYR A 383 17.45 5.75 17.87
C TYR A 383 16.90 5.38 19.24
N HIS A 384 17.78 5.05 20.19
CA HIS A 384 17.37 4.47 21.48
C HIS A 384 16.47 3.24 21.27
N GLY A 385 16.88 2.41 20.31
CA GLY A 385 16.14 1.24 19.87
C GLY A 385 14.89 1.51 19.01
N ALA A 386 14.36 2.72 18.93
CA ALA A 386 13.28 3.01 17.98
C ALA A 386 13.80 3.10 16.54
N TRP A 387 12.90 2.93 15.57
CA TRP A 387 13.15 3.26 14.17
C TRP A 387 12.53 4.61 13.82
N SER A 388 13.02 5.22 12.75
CA SER A 388 12.35 6.35 12.12
C SER A 388 11.05 5.93 11.45
N HIS A 389 10.19 6.92 11.15
CA HIS A 389 8.99 6.70 10.35
C HIS A 389 9.37 6.11 8.99
N TRP A 390 10.21 6.82 8.23
CA TRP A 390 10.66 6.37 6.92
C TRP A 390 12.11 5.88 6.92
N ILE A 391 12.29 4.70 6.34
CA ILE A 391 13.56 4.00 6.19
C ILE A 391 13.80 3.80 4.70
N ASN A 392 15.01 4.12 4.23
CA ASN A 392 15.45 3.76 2.90
C ASN A 392 15.58 2.22 2.81
N GLY A 393 14.80 1.60 1.94
CA GLY A 393 14.69 0.16 1.81
C GLY A 393 15.94 -0.52 1.23
N ALA A 394 16.84 0.20 0.58
CA ALA A 394 18.12 -0.31 0.12
C ALA A 394 19.22 -0.18 1.18
N THR A 395 19.29 0.96 1.88
CA THR A 395 20.44 1.30 2.74
C THR A 395 20.19 1.15 4.23
N GLY A 396 18.93 1.18 4.67
CA GLY A 396 18.56 1.21 6.09
C GLY A 396 18.67 2.59 6.73
N GLU A 397 19.09 3.61 5.99
CA GLU A 397 19.19 4.98 6.49
C GLU A 397 17.80 5.61 6.67
N THR A 398 17.68 6.50 7.65
CA THR A 398 16.47 7.30 7.84
C THR A 398 16.26 8.24 6.68
N ILE A 399 15.03 8.27 6.17
CA ILE A 399 14.53 9.33 5.28
C ILE A 399 13.73 10.29 6.18
N PRO A 400 14.17 11.54 6.38
CA PRO A 400 13.42 12.47 7.22
C PRO A 400 12.03 12.76 6.66
N PHE A 401 10.99 12.59 7.48
CA PHE A 401 9.62 12.93 7.10
C PHE A 401 9.42 14.46 7.04
N SER A 402 10.10 15.18 7.93
CA SER A 402 10.13 16.64 7.98
C SER A 402 11.47 17.14 8.50
N THR A 403 11.67 18.47 8.56
CA THR A 403 12.94 19.07 9.01
C THR A 403 13.39 18.62 10.41
N TYR A 404 12.46 18.31 11.33
CA TYR A 404 12.78 17.93 12.70
C TYR A 404 12.45 16.46 13.02
N ASP A 405 11.94 15.74 12.03
CA ASP A 405 11.61 14.32 12.14
C ASP A 405 12.59 13.50 11.30
N ASP A 406 13.82 13.38 11.82
CA ASP A 406 14.97 12.70 11.23
C ASP A 406 15.58 11.66 12.21
N GLY A 407 14.77 11.22 13.17
CA GLY A 407 15.16 10.32 14.25
C GLY A 407 14.13 9.25 14.52
N GLY A 408 14.01 8.81 15.77
CA GLY A 408 13.06 7.78 16.14
C GLY A 408 11.62 8.31 16.22
N ASP A 409 10.72 7.59 15.56
CA ASP A 409 9.27 7.72 15.68
C ASP A 409 8.74 6.54 16.51
N LEU A 410 8.24 6.84 17.70
CA LEU A 410 7.80 5.82 18.64
C LEU A 410 6.41 5.26 18.33
N VAL A 411 5.55 6.02 17.63
CA VAL A 411 4.22 5.52 17.22
C VAL A 411 4.40 4.49 16.12
N GLU A 412 5.20 4.81 15.10
CA GLU A 412 5.53 3.88 14.02
C GLU A 412 6.32 2.67 14.53
N THR A 413 7.25 2.89 15.47
CA THR A 413 7.94 1.79 16.16
C THR A 413 6.95 0.89 16.92
N ALA A 414 5.92 1.45 17.57
CA ALA A 414 4.91 0.65 18.25
C ALA A 414 4.06 -0.19 17.29
N TYR A 415 3.72 0.34 16.11
CA TYR A 415 3.07 -0.44 15.06
C TYR A 415 3.97 -1.57 14.54
N LEU A 416 5.25 -1.28 14.33
CA LEU A 416 6.25 -2.29 13.97
C LEU A 416 6.33 -3.41 15.01
N ILE A 417 6.50 -3.05 16.28
CA ILE A 417 6.62 -4.00 17.38
C ILE A 417 5.34 -4.80 17.60
N GLN A 418 4.17 -4.19 17.40
CA GLN A 418 2.90 -4.92 17.40
C GLN A 418 2.93 -6.06 16.37
N GLY A 419 3.42 -5.79 15.16
CA GLY A 419 3.63 -6.82 14.14
C GLY A 419 4.68 -7.86 14.52
N VAL A 420 5.83 -7.43 15.03
CA VAL A 420 6.95 -8.30 15.46
C VAL A 420 6.50 -9.30 16.55
N LEU A 421 5.78 -8.82 17.57
CA LEU A 421 5.28 -9.69 18.64
C LEU A 421 4.21 -10.67 18.15
N THR A 422 3.40 -10.26 17.16
CA THR A 422 2.41 -11.14 16.54
C THR A 422 3.09 -12.28 15.79
N ILE A 423 4.07 -11.99 14.92
CA ILE A 423 4.78 -13.03 14.16
C ILE A 423 5.67 -13.90 15.05
N ARG A 424 6.13 -13.39 16.21
CA ARG A 424 6.90 -14.14 17.20
C ARG A 424 6.12 -15.36 17.71
N GLN A 425 4.81 -15.21 17.89
CA GLN A 425 3.93 -16.31 18.34
C GLN A 425 3.52 -17.23 17.18
N TYR A 426 3.34 -16.68 15.97
CA TYR A 426 2.94 -17.48 14.82
C TYR A 426 4.04 -18.43 14.34
N PHE A 427 5.28 -17.95 14.21
CA PHE A 427 6.43 -18.75 13.76
C PHE A 427 7.04 -19.57 14.90
N ASN A 428 6.30 -20.59 15.35
CA ASN A 428 6.59 -21.41 16.53
C ASN A 428 7.14 -22.82 16.25
N LEU A 429 7.43 -23.17 15.00
CA LEU A 429 8.01 -24.47 14.68
C LEU A 429 9.46 -24.54 15.18
N ASN A 430 9.89 -25.74 15.56
CA ASN A 430 11.27 -25.99 15.96
C ASN A 430 12.14 -26.30 14.74
N ASN A 431 12.47 -25.25 13.98
CA ASN A 431 13.40 -25.29 12.86
C ASN A 431 14.31 -24.06 12.88
N ALA A 432 15.42 -24.09 12.15
CA ALA A 432 16.44 -23.03 12.22
C ALA A 432 15.88 -21.64 11.90
N VAL A 433 15.07 -21.52 10.84
CA VAL A 433 14.51 -20.24 10.37
C VAL A 433 13.56 -19.65 11.41
N GLU A 434 12.58 -20.44 11.88
CA GLU A 434 11.59 -19.95 12.85
C GLU A 434 12.19 -19.74 14.25
N ASN A 435 13.20 -20.53 14.62
CA ASN A 435 13.97 -20.28 15.85
C ASN A 435 14.71 -18.94 15.77
N GLU A 436 15.30 -18.61 14.62
CA GLU A 436 15.96 -17.32 14.40
C GLU A 436 14.95 -16.17 14.38
N ILE A 437 13.81 -16.32 13.71
CA ILE A 437 12.71 -15.34 13.75
C ILE A 437 12.33 -15.01 15.19
N ARG A 438 12.07 -16.01 16.04
CA ARG A 438 11.69 -15.76 17.44
C ARG A 438 12.81 -15.11 18.23
N THR A 439 14.07 -15.45 17.94
CA THR A 439 15.24 -14.87 18.60
C THR A 439 15.38 -13.40 18.25
N ARG A 440 15.38 -13.06 16.95
CA ARG A 440 15.48 -11.69 16.46
C ARG A 440 14.28 -10.86 16.88
N ALA A 441 13.06 -11.39 16.77
CA ALA A 441 11.85 -10.71 17.22
C ALA A 441 11.91 -10.34 18.71
N THR A 442 12.43 -11.25 19.55
CA THR A 442 12.62 -10.99 20.98
C THR A 442 13.68 -9.92 21.21
N GLN A 443 14.83 -9.99 20.55
CA GLN A 443 15.90 -8.99 20.68
C GLN A 443 15.48 -7.61 20.18
N ILE A 444 14.75 -7.54 19.06
CA ILE A 444 14.17 -6.31 18.52
C ILE A 444 13.24 -5.68 19.55
N TRP A 445 12.30 -6.46 20.08
CA TRP A 445 11.34 -6.02 21.09
C TRP A 445 12.03 -5.50 22.36
N GLU A 446 12.96 -6.28 22.91
CA GLU A 446 13.64 -5.99 24.17
C GLU A 446 14.60 -4.79 24.08
N SER A 447 15.03 -4.41 22.88
CA SER A 447 15.99 -3.34 22.69
C SER A 447 15.37 -1.97 22.43
N VAL A 448 14.04 -1.84 22.33
CA VAL A 448 13.38 -0.53 22.25
C VAL A 448 13.38 0.13 23.64
N GLU A 449 14.05 1.26 23.77
CA GLU A 449 14.18 2.00 25.04
C GLU A 449 12.94 2.89 25.27
N TRP A 450 11.78 2.30 25.53
CA TRP A 450 10.52 3.05 25.72
C TRP A 450 10.60 4.10 26.84
N ASP A 451 11.39 3.83 27.87
CA ASP A 451 11.64 4.73 28.98
C ASP A 451 12.45 5.98 28.59
N TRP A 452 13.32 5.88 27.58
CA TRP A 452 14.02 7.04 26.99
C TRP A 452 13.02 8.08 26.46
N TYR A 453 11.97 7.60 25.79
CA TYR A 453 10.94 8.45 25.17
C TYR A 453 10.02 9.16 26.19
N ARG A 454 10.24 8.97 27.49
CA ARG A 454 9.65 9.82 28.53
C ARG A 454 10.36 11.17 28.67
N ARG A 455 11.50 11.35 27.98
CA ARG A 455 12.42 12.51 28.03
C ARG A 455 13.11 12.73 29.39
N PHE A 456 12.41 12.47 30.48
CA PHE A 456 12.90 12.54 31.85
C PHE A 456 12.52 11.28 32.61
N THR A 457 13.35 10.85 33.55
CA THR A 457 13.12 9.63 34.35
C THR A 457 11.81 9.67 35.16
N ASP A 458 11.34 10.86 35.53
CA ASP A 458 10.05 11.12 36.21
C ASP A 458 8.97 11.68 35.27
N GLY A 459 9.24 11.73 33.97
CA GLY A 459 8.32 12.19 32.93
C GLY A 459 6.99 11.43 32.97
N LYS A 460 5.89 12.17 32.85
CA LYS A 460 4.51 11.67 32.94
C LYS A 460 3.84 11.35 31.60
N VAL A 461 4.51 11.69 30.52
CA VAL A 461 4.06 11.46 29.14
C VAL A 461 5.17 10.79 28.35
N ILE A 462 4.78 10.07 27.30
CA ILE A 462 5.70 9.54 26.29
C ILE A 462 5.66 10.51 25.11
N TYR A 463 6.81 10.80 24.52
CA TYR A 463 6.93 11.64 23.34
C TYR A 463 7.00 10.80 22.07
N TRP A 464 6.38 11.31 21.02
CA TRP A 464 6.29 10.64 19.73
C TRP A 464 7.67 10.57 19.06
N HIS A 465 8.45 11.65 19.10
CA HIS A 465 9.70 11.75 18.34
C HIS A 465 10.90 12.05 19.23
N TRP A 466 12.06 11.52 18.83
CA TRP A 466 13.36 11.98 19.29
C TRP A 466 14.35 12.01 18.13
N SER A 467 15.05 13.14 17.96
CA SER A 467 16.02 13.35 16.89
C SER A 467 17.46 13.30 17.40
N PRO A 468 18.40 12.68 16.66
CA PRO A 468 19.83 12.78 16.98
C PRO A 468 20.39 14.20 16.77
N ASN A 469 19.77 15.00 15.92
CA ASN A 469 20.24 16.34 15.52
C ASN A 469 19.48 17.47 16.23
N TYR A 470 18.24 17.21 16.64
CA TYR A 470 17.32 18.20 17.21
C TYR A 470 16.71 17.76 18.55
N GLU A 471 17.11 16.61 19.09
CA GLU A 471 16.61 16.05 20.34
C GLU A 471 15.07 16.03 20.38
N TRP A 472 14.46 16.70 21.36
CA TRP A 472 13.03 16.73 21.58
C TRP A 472 12.32 17.88 20.87
N ARG A 473 12.89 18.47 19.81
CA ARG A 473 12.37 19.70 19.19
C ARG A 473 10.96 19.55 18.61
N MET A 474 10.61 18.38 18.06
CA MET A 474 9.22 18.08 17.66
C MET A 474 8.24 18.21 18.83
N ASN A 475 8.71 17.86 20.04
CA ASN A 475 8.03 18.09 21.32
C ASN A 475 6.55 17.67 21.35
N MET A 476 6.22 16.56 20.67
CA MET A 476 4.86 16.06 20.56
C MET A 476 4.63 14.96 21.60
N ALA A 477 3.90 15.29 22.66
CA ALA A 477 3.47 14.30 23.65
C ALA A 477 2.36 13.42 23.07
N VAL A 478 2.47 12.11 23.27
CA VAL A 478 1.44 11.15 22.89
C VAL A 478 0.35 11.17 23.97
N SER A 479 -0.86 11.58 23.59
CA SER A 479 -2.02 11.60 24.49
C SER A 479 -3.27 11.22 23.73
N GLY A 480 -4.13 10.45 24.37
CA GLY A 480 -5.32 9.91 23.77
C GLY A 480 -6.51 10.87 23.76
N PHE A 481 -7.63 10.49 23.19
CA PHE A 481 -7.78 9.25 22.43
C PHE A 481 -7.49 9.51 20.95
N ASN A 482 -6.58 8.71 20.40
CA ASN A 482 -6.14 8.73 19.00
C ASN A 482 -5.59 7.33 18.62
N GLU A 483 -4.81 7.23 17.55
CA GLU A 483 -4.24 5.99 17.00
C GLU A 483 -3.12 5.34 17.84
N ALA A 484 -2.59 6.03 18.86
CA ALA A 484 -1.32 5.69 19.50
C ALA A 484 -1.43 4.97 20.85
N MET A 485 -2.59 4.35 21.16
CA MET A 485 -2.77 3.60 22.42
C MET A 485 -1.71 2.51 22.60
N ILE A 486 -1.38 1.80 21.52
CA ILE A 486 -0.44 0.69 21.52
C ILE A 486 0.97 1.11 21.96
N VAL A 487 1.35 2.40 21.81
CA VAL A 487 2.62 2.94 22.35
C VAL A 487 2.68 2.74 23.85
N TYR A 488 1.64 3.16 24.57
CA TYR A 488 1.60 3.04 26.03
C TYR A 488 1.50 1.59 26.47
N LEU A 489 0.67 0.79 25.78
CA LEU A 489 0.54 -0.64 26.10
C LEU A 489 1.87 -1.37 25.95
N LEU A 490 2.61 -1.16 24.86
CA LEU A 490 3.91 -1.78 24.65
C LEU A 490 4.98 -1.20 25.59
N ALA A 491 5.01 0.12 25.80
CA ALA A 491 5.95 0.73 26.75
C ALA A 491 5.80 0.16 28.17
N ILE A 492 4.58 -0.15 28.61
CA ILE A 492 4.30 -0.76 29.92
C ILE A 492 4.64 -2.26 29.91
N ALA A 493 4.43 -2.95 28.78
CA ALA A 493 4.73 -4.37 28.62
C ALA A 493 6.22 -4.69 28.47
N SER A 494 7.07 -3.70 28.13
CA SER A 494 8.50 -3.93 27.87
C SER A 494 9.20 -4.59 29.07
N PRO A 495 9.91 -5.71 28.88
CA PRO A 495 10.57 -6.40 29.99
C PRO A 495 11.91 -5.77 30.39
N ILE A 496 12.54 -4.98 29.51
CA ILE A 496 13.88 -4.39 29.73
C ILE A 496 13.80 -2.88 29.94
N HIS A 497 12.96 -2.20 29.18
CA HIS A 497 12.78 -0.74 29.22
C HIS A 497 11.32 -0.36 29.54
N PRO A 498 10.74 -0.84 30.65
CA PRO A 498 9.35 -0.54 31.00
C PRO A 498 9.16 0.91 31.42
N VAL A 499 7.98 1.43 31.13
CA VAL A 499 7.47 2.64 31.78
C VAL A 499 6.48 2.27 32.89
N PRO A 500 6.34 3.09 33.96
CA PRO A 500 5.34 2.83 34.99
C PRO A 500 3.93 2.72 34.41
N ALA A 501 3.16 1.70 34.85
CA ALA A 501 1.79 1.50 34.36
C ALA A 501 0.85 2.69 34.61
N SER A 502 1.15 3.52 35.62
CA SER A 502 0.42 4.77 35.86
C SER A 502 0.44 5.73 34.68
N LEU A 503 1.43 5.65 33.77
CA LEU A 503 1.49 6.49 32.56
C LEU A 503 0.31 6.24 31.61
N TYR A 504 -0.35 5.09 31.67
CA TYR A 504 -1.60 4.90 30.95
C TYR A 504 -2.64 5.96 31.35
N TYR A 505 -2.71 6.32 32.63
CA TYR A 505 -3.66 7.32 33.12
C TYR A 505 -3.05 8.71 33.28
N ASP A 506 -1.77 8.84 33.66
CA ASP A 506 -1.08 10.13 33.84
C ASP A 506 -0.76 10.80 32.49
N GLY A 507 -0.59 9.99 31.44
CA GLY A 507 -0.19 10.44 30.10
C GLY A 507 -1.25 10.17 29.04
N TRP A 508 -1.49 8.90 28.71
CA TRP A 508 -2.42 8.53 27.63
C TRP A 508 -3.85 9.02 27.88
N ALA A 509 -4.44 8.66 29.01
CA ALA A 509 -5.82 9.04 29.34
C ALA A 509 -5.94 10.41 30.02
N ASN A 510 -4.85 11.19 30.11
CA ASN A 510 -4.82 12.51 30.75
C ASN A 510 -4.92 13.67 29.76
N SER A 511 -5.78 13.51 28.76
CA SER A 511 -6.09 14.57 27.80
C SER A 511 -7.44 15.19 28.11
N PRO A 512 -7.62 16.52 27.94
CA PRO A 512 -8.91 17.18 28.10
C PRO A 512 -10.03 16.55 27.26
N ASN A 513 -9.68 15.93 26.14
CA ASN A 513 -10.63 15.32 25.19
C ASN A 513 -10.62 13.78 25.24
N TYR A 514 -10.04 13.17 26.29
CA TYR A 514 -10.02 11.72 26.42
C TYR A 514 -11.43 11.18 26.72
N ALA A 515 -11.98 11.58 27.87
CA ALA A 515 -13.34 11.21 28.25
C ALA A 515 -14.36 12.06 27.47
N ASN A 516 -15.35 11.40 26.90
CA ASN A 516 -16.40 12.04 26.09
C ASN A 516 -17.76 11.90 26.79
N GLY A 517 -18.27 10.67 26.86
CA GLY A 517 -19.54 10.36 27.51
C GLY A 517 -20.79 10.90 26.79
N ASN A 518 -20.69 11.45 25.58
CA ASN A 518 -21.87 11.92 24.84
C ASN A 518 -22.49 10.80 23.98
N THR A 519 -23.65 11.07 23.42
CA THR A 519 -24.35 10.19 22.47
C THR A 519 -24.48 10.90 21.14
N TYR A 520 -23.97 10.28 20.07
CA TYR A 520 -24.04 10.79 18.71
C TYR A 520 -24.81 9.79 17.86
N TYR A 521 -25.81 10.24 17.09
CA TYR A 521 -26.67 9.38 16.28
C TYR A 521 -27.27 8.17 17.03
N GLY A 522 -27.52 8.31 18.34
CA GLY A 522 -28.06 7.24 19.19
C GLY A 522 -27.01 6.28 19.77
N TYR A 523 -25.74 6.43 19.42
CA TYR A 523 -24.64 5.61 19.94
C TYR A 523 -23.85 6.34 21.02
N LYS A 524 -23.63 5.68 22.15
CA LYS A 524 -22.82 6.21 23.26
C LYS A 524 -21.35 6.15 22.88
N GLN A 525 -20.66 7.27 22.98
CA GLN A 525 -19.21 7.33 22.87
C GLN A 525 -18.61 7.65 24.25
N TRP A 526 -17.84 6.73 24.81
CA TRP A 526 -17.28 6.89 26.14
C TRP A 526 -15.97 7.67 26.12
N VAL A 527 -15.08 7.36 25.18
CA VAL A 527 -13.78 8.03 25.00
C VAL A 527 -13.59 8.44 23.53
N GLY A 528 -12.74 9.44 23.27
CA GLY A 528 -12.51 9.98 21.93
C GLY A 528 -13.02 11.39 21.72
N TRP A 529 -12.48 12.04 20.70
CA TRP A 529 -13.01 13.30 20.15
C TRP A 529 -14.50 13.16 19.81
N PRO A 530 -15.29 14.25 19.83
CA PRO A 530 -16.66 14.21 19.33
C PRO A 530 -16.74 13.50 17.97
N TYR A 531 -17.65 12.55 17.84
CA TYR A 531 -17.80 11.69 16.64
C TYR A 531 -16.65 10.73 16.33
N GLY A 532 -15.62 10.66 17.18
CA GLY A 532 -14.58 9.63 17.17
C GLY A 532 -13.26 10.00 16.49
N GLY A 533 -13.18 11.13 15.80
CA GLY A 533 -12.03 11.48 14.94
C GLY A 533 -11.98 10.62 13.66
N PRO A 534 -10.84 10.55 12.96
CA PRO A 534 -10.66 9.69 11.80
C PRO A 534 -10.78 8.21 12.18
N LEU A 535 -11.46 7.40 11.36
CA LEU A 535 -11.85 6.05 11.79
C LEU A 535 -10.66 5.11 12.06
N PHE A 536 -9.50 5.36 11.46
CA PHE A 536 -8.27 4.60 11.73
C PHE A 536 -7.80 4.62 13.19
N PHE A 537 -8.27 5.57 14.01
CA PHE A 537 -8.05 5.56 15.47
C PHE A 537 -8.57 4.27 16.12
N THR A 538 -9.58 3.63 15.52
CA THR A 538 -10.13 2.35 15.96
C THR A 538 -9.46 1.13 15.33
N HIS A 539 -8.44 1.33 14.48
CA HIS A 539 -7.78 0.27 13.72
C HIS A 539 -6.36 0.01 14.20
N TYR A 540 -5.43 0.97 14.10
CA TYR A 540 -3.97 0.69 14.13
C TYR A 540 -3.49 0.09 15.44
N SER A 541 -3.97 0.61 16.57
CA SER A 541 -3.66 0.07 17.90
C SER A 541 -4.34 -1.27 18.20
N PHE A 542 -5.24 -1.73 17.35
CA PHE A 542 -6.13 -2.88 17.57
C PHE A 542 -5.98 -3.98 16.50
N LEU A 543 -4.91 -3.91 15.69
CA LEU A 543 -4.63 -4.93 14.68
C LEU A 543 -4.15 -6.23 15.32
N GLY A 544 -3.26 -6.12 16.30
CA GLY A 544 -2.80 -7.22 17.17
C GLY A 544 -3.45 -7.16 18.54
N PHE A 545 -3.53 -6.00 19.19
CA PHE A 545 -4.18 -5.92 20.50
C PHE A 545 -5.70 -6.14 20.37
N ASP A 546 -6.22 -7.13 21.09
CA ASP A 546 -7.64 -7.48 21.07
C ASP A 546 -8.45 -6.60 22.04
N PRO A 547 -9.30 -5.68 21.54
CA PRO A 547 -10.06 -4.78 22.41
C PRO A 547 -11.26 -5.47 23.08
N ARG A 548 -11.62 -6.70 22.69
CA ARG A 548 -12.76 -7.41 23.26
C ARG A 548 -12.52 -7.73 24.72
N ASP A 549 -13.55 -7.55 25.54
CA ASP A 549 -13.51 -7.82 26.98
C ASP A 549 -12.38 -7.05 27.72
N LYS A 550 -11.88 -5.95 27.13
CA LYS A 550 -10.89 -5.06 27.74
C LYS A 550 -11.58 -3.80 28.23
N GLU A 551 -11.76 -3.73 29.54
CA GLU A 551 -12.43 -2.63 30.20
C GLU A 551 -11.53 -1.99 31.25
N ASP A 552 -11.44 -0.66 31.15
CA ASP A 552 -10.79 0.20 32.14
C ASP A 552 -11.83 1.07 32.86
N GLN A 553 -11.38 2.06 33.63
CA GLN A 553 -12.29 2.96 34.35
C GLN A 553 -13.17 3.84 33.45
N PHE A 554 -12.93 3.89 32.13
CA PHE A 554 -13.68 4.70 31.18
C PHE A 554 -14.64 3.88 30.34
N CYS A 555 -14.17 2.79 29.71
CA CYS A 555 -14.98 2.01 28.79
C CYS A 555 -14.45 0.60 28.49
N ASN A 556 -15.31 -0.21 27.88
CA ASN A 556 -14.88 -1.33 27.07
C ASN A 556 -14.46 -0.81 25.67
N TYR A 557 -13.22 -1.08 25.27
CA TYR A 557 -12.67 -0.52 24.03
C TYR A 557 -13.30 -1.10 22.76
N PHE A 558 -13.74 -2.37 22.77
CA PHE A 558 -14.45 -2.93 21.61
C PHE A 558 -15.81 -2.25 21.41
N GLU A 559 -16.56 -2.05 22.49
CA GLU A 559 -17.86 -1.36 22.42
C GLU A 559 -17.71 0.11 22.02
N ASN A 560 -16.68 0.80 22.53
CA ASN A 560 -16.40 2.18 22.14
C ASN A 560 -16.02 2.28 20.64
N ASN A 561 -15.12 1.42 20.18
CA ASN A 561 -14.69 1.38 18.77
C ASN A 561 -15.87 1.05 17.84
N ARG A 562 -16.70 0.07 18.22
CA ARG A 562 -17.93 -0.27 17.49
C ARG A 562 -18.88 0.90 17.38
N ASN A 563 -19.10 1.62 18.47
CA ASN A 563 -19.98 2.78 18.45
C ASN A 563 -19.40 3.92 17.60
N ILE A 564 -18.08 4.14 17.61
CA ILE A 564 -17.44 5.10 16.70
C ILE A 564 -17.67 4.71 15.23
N SER A 565 -17.53 3.44 14.85
CA SER A 565 -17.83 2.98 13.48
C SER A 565 -19.30 3.23 13.10
N LEU A 566 -20.24 2.97 14.02
CA LEU A 566 -21.67 3.22 13.78
C LEU A 566 -22.00 4.71 13.69
N ILE A 567 -21.30 5.56 14.44
CA ILE A 567 -21.41 7.02 14.36
C ILE A 567 -20.94 7.52 12.99
N HIS A 568 -19.78 7.05 12.52
CA HIS A 568 -19.28 7.36 11.18
C HIS A 568 -20.27 6.97 10.09
N ARG A 569 -20.80 5.74 10.16
CA ARG A 569 -21.82 5.28 9.21
C ARG A 569 -23.09 6.13 9.28
N ALA A 570 -23.58 6.44 10.47
CA ALA A 570 -24.78 7.25 10.64
C ALA A 570 -24.59 8.69 10.14
N TYR A 571 -23.41 9.27 10.31
CA TYR A 571 -23.05 10.57 9.75
C TYR A 571 -23.10 10.56 8.22
N CYS A 572 -22.51 9.56 7.56
CA CYS A 572 -22.59 9.43 6.09
C CYS A 572 -24.02 9.17 5.60
N ILE A 573 -24.86 8.50 6.38
CA ILE A 573 -26.29 8.34 6.07
C ILE A 573 -27.05 9.68 6.18
N ASP A 574 -26.76 10.48 7.21
CA ASP A 574 -27.35 11.81 7.40
C ASP A 574 -26.89 12.79 6.31
N ASN A 575 -25.62 12.68 5.92
CA ASN A 575 -24.95 13.45 4.88
C ASN A 575 -25.24 14.97 4.98
N PRO A 576 -24.86 15.62 6.09
CA PRO A 576 -25.24 17.00 6.37
C PRO A 576 -24.61 18.02 5.40
N LEU A 577 -23.53 17.63 4.70
CA LEU A 577 -22.86 18.45 3.69
C LEU A 577 -23.30 18.12 2.25
N HIS A 578 -24.22 17.17 2.08
CA HIS A 578 -24.80 16.76 0.80
C HIS A 578 -23.77 16.26 -0.24
N HIS A 579 -22.74 15.55 0.21
CA HIS A 579 -21.73 14.91 -0.64
C HIS A 579 -22.35 13.81 -1.51
N ALA A 580 -21.89 13.67 -2.74
CA ALA A 580 -22.40 12.69 -3.69
C ALA A 580 -22.13 11.25 -3.21
N GLY A 581 -23.19 10.42 -3.30
CA GLY A 581 -23.14 8.99 -3.05
C GLY A 581 -23.09 8.56 -1.58
N TYR A 582 -22.82 9.47 -0.63
CA TYR A 582 -22.81 9.14 0.80
C TYR A 582 -24.15 8.55 1.23
N ASP A 583 -24.09 7.34 1.78
CA ASP A 583 -25.26 6.61 2.23
C ASP A 583 -24.89 5.45 3.17
N SER A 584 -25.80 4.50 3.31
CA SER A 584 -25.64 3.33 4.18
C SER A 584 -24.60 2.29 3.70
N LEU A 585 -24.14 2.42 2.46
CA LEU A 585 -23.16 1.57 1.77
C LEU A 585 -21.89 2.34 1.37
N VAL A 586 -21.95 3.66 1.26
CA VAL A 586 -20.82 4.56 1.02
C VAL A 586 -20.57 5.38 2.29
N TRP A 587 -19.72 4.84 3.16
CA TRP A 587 -19.37 5.46 4.44
C TRP A 587 -17.94 5.12 4.85
N GLY A 588 -17.45 5.84 5.85
CA GLY A 588 -16.13 5.65 6.44
C GLY A 588 -15.18 6.79 6.08
N LEU A 589 -15.04 7.73 7.01
CA LEU A 589 -14.14 8.87 6.89
C LEU A 589 -12.85 8.58 7.65
N THR A 590 -11.71 8.70 6.99
CA THR A 590 -10.41 8.49 7.61
C THR A 590 -9.30 9.23 6.87
N ALA A 591 -8.11 9.28 7.47
CA ALA A 591 -6.94 9.84 6.82
C ALA A 591 -6.58 9.07 5.54
N SER A 592 -6.31 9.79 4.46
CA SER A 592 -5.95 9.24 3.13
C SER A 592 -5.57 10.37 2.18
N TYR A 593 -5.16 10.02 0.97
CA TYR A 593 -5.13 10.97 -0.14
C TYR A 593 -6.55 11.34 -0.61
N ASN A 594 -6.68 12.57 -1.07
CA ASN A 594 -7.87 13.13 -1.69
C ASN A 594 -7.46 13.91 -2.96
N PRO A 595 -8.40 14.53 -3.69
CA PRO A 595 -8.07 15.27 -4.92
C PRO A 595 -7.01 16.39 -4.76
N TRP A 596 -6.77 16.86 -3.53
CA TRP A 596 -5.91 18.00 -3.22
C TRP A 596 -4.68 17.64 -2.37
N GLY A 597 -4.45 16.37 -2.05
CA GLY A 597 -3.32 15.92 -1.24
C GLY A 597 -3.75 15.00 -0.10
N TYR A 598 -3.00 15.00 1.00
CA TYR A 598 -3.29 14.17 2.17
C TYR A 598 -4.09 14.94 3.22
N SER A 599 -5.13 14.33 3.80
CA SER A 599 -5.93 14.94 4.87
C SER A 599 -6.50 13.88 5.80
N ALA A 600 -6.66 14.23 7.08
CA ALA A 600 -7.24 13.37 8.11
C ALA A 600 -8.77 13.54 8.17
N HIS A 601 -9.50 12.88 7.26
CA HIS A 601 -10.96 13.07 7.17
C HIS A 601 -11.69 12.50 8.39
N GLU A 602 -12.69 13.23 8.88
CA GLU A 602 -13.52 12.86 10.03
C GLU A 602 -14.92 13.51 9.96
N PRO A 603 -15.94 12.94 10.63
CA PRO A 603 -17.27 13.53 10.68
C PRO A 603 -17.26 14.98 11.17
N TYR A 604 -18.03 15.84 10.51
CA TYR A 604 -18.22 17.27 10.78
C TYR A 604 -17.01 18.19 10.58
N ASN A 605 -15.88 17.94 11.24
CA ASN A 605 -14.79 18.92 11.27
C ASN A 605 -13.95 18.95 10.00
N ASN A 606 -13.81 17.80 9.32
CA ASN A 606 -12.95 17.65 8.15
C ASN A 606 -13.53 16.61 7.19
N ASP A 607 -14.70 16.92 6.63
CA ASP A 607 -15.31 16.16 5.53
C ASP A 607 -15.33 17.03 4.27
N ASN A 608 -14.80 16.48 3.17
CA ASN A 608 -14.74 17.12 1.86
C ASN A 608 -15.32 16.22 0.76
N GLY A 609 -16.09 15.19 1.14
CA GLY A 609 -16.69 14.23 0.22
C GLY A 609 -15.80 13.03 -0.13
N THR A 610 -14.60 12.94 0.45
CA THR A 610 -13.66 11.83 0.18
C THR A 610 -13.93 10.65 1.11
N ILE A 611 -14.14 9.46 0.53
CA ILE A 611 -14.30 8.19 1.24
C ILE A 611 -13.07 7.31 0.99
N SER A 612 -12.54 6.71 2.04
CA SER A 612 -11.40 5.80 1.97
C SER A 612 -11.87 4.38 2.32
N PRO A 613 -11.75 3.39 1.41
CA PRO A 613 -12.24 2.04 1.65
C PRO A 613 -11.75 1.41 2.96
N THR A 614 -10.51 1.70 3.37
CA THR A 614 -9.95 1.16 4.62
C THR A 614 -10.78 1.52 5.86
N ALA A 615 -11.51 2.65 5.86
CA ALA A 615 -12.33 3.06 6.98
C ALA A 615 -13.42 2.01 7.28
N ALA A 616 -14.34 1.80 6.33
CA ALA A 616 -15.43 0.85 6.51
C ALA A 616 -14.94 -0.60 6.51
N LEU A 617 -13.97 -0.96 5.67
CA LEU A 617 -13.53 -2.36 5.54
C LEU A 617 -12.74 -2.82 6.77
N SER A 618 -11.94 -1.95 7.38
CA SER A 618 -11.17 -2.30 8.58
C SER A 618 -12.00 -2.25 9.86
N ALA A 619 -13.22 -1.70 9.80
CA ALA A 619 -14.19 -1.77 10.89
C ALA A 619 -14.95 -3.12 10.96
N MET A 620 -14.61 -4.09 10.09
CA MET A 620 -15.33 -5.35 9.95
C MET A 620 -15.46 -6.19 11.24
N PRO A 621 -14.48 -6.26 12.15
CA PRO A 621 -14.67 -6.93 13.42
C PRO A 621 -15.73 -6.28 14.32
N TYR A 622 -16.00 -4.98 14.13
CA TYR A 622 -16.92 -4.20 14.94
C TYR A 622 -18.35 -4.19 14.37
N VAL A 623 -18.46 -3.99 13.06
CA VAL A 623 -19.74 -3.84 12.31
C VAL A 623 -19.73 -4.69 11.03
N PRO A 624 -19.64 -6.03 11.16
CA PRO A 624 -19.34 -6.92 10.02
C PRO A 624 -20.38 -6.90 8.91
N GLU A 625 -21.66 -6.74 9.25
CA GLU A 625 -22.75 -6.73 8.26
C GLU A 625 -22.69 -5.46 7.42
N GLU A 626 -22.49 -4.31 8.06
CA GLU A 626 -22.35 -3.01 7.43
C GLU A 626 -21.07 -2.91 6.60
N SER A 627 -19.92 -3.27 7.18
CA SER A 627 -18.62 -3.25 6.50
C SER A 627 -18.61 -4.15 5.28
N PHE A 628 -19.19 -5.35 5.38
CA PHE A 628 -19.18 -6.29 4.26
C PHE A 628 -20.19 -5.91 3.16
N ALA A 629 -21.33 -5.31 3.51
CA ALA A 629 -22.23 -4.72 2.53
C ALA A 629 -21.55 -3.58 1.77
N THR A 630 -20.81 -2.71 2.46
CA THR A 630 -19.99 -1.66 1.87
C THR A 630 -18.88 -2.20 0.98
N LEU A 631 -18.15 -3.24 1.42
CA LEU A 631 -17.15 -3.92 0.59
C LEU A 631 -17.75 -4.41 -0.72
N LYS A 632 -18.91 -5.09 -0.66
CA LYS A 632 -19.60 -5.57 -1.86
C LYS A 632 -20.02 -4.41 -2.76
N HIS A 633 -20.55 -3.33 -2.18
CA HIS A 633 -20.91 -2.14 -2.96
C HIS A 633 -19.70 -1.52 -3.66
N PHE A 634 -18.60 -1.29 -2.95
CA PHE A 634 -17.37 -0.77 -3.53
C PHE A 634 -16.83 -1.66 -4.64
N TYR A 635 -16.87 -2.98 -4.44
CA TYR A 635 -16.40 -3.95 -5.43
C TYR A 635 -17.26 -3.96 -6.68
N PHE A 636 -18.58 -4.17 -6.54
CA PHE A 636 -19.47 -4.39 -7.67
C PHE A 636 -19.91 -3.11 -8.39
N ASN A 637 -19.97 -1.97 -7.68
CA ASN A 637 -20.44 -0.70 -8.26
C ASN A 637 -19.30 0.22 -8.68
N TYR A 638 -18.16 0.20 -7.98
CA TYR A 638 -17.03 1.09 -8.26
C TYR A 638 -15.75 0.36 -8.68
N GLY A 639 -15.75 -0.98 -8.74
CA GLY A 639 -14.54 -1.79 -8.98
C GLY A 639 -13.76 -1.43 -10.23
N SER A 640 -14.42 -1.01 -11.32
CA SER A 640 -13.72 -0.59 -12.55
C SER A 640 -12.79 0.61 -12.36
N GLN A 641 -12.98 1.41 -11.31
CA GLN A 641 -12.16 2.59 -10.99
C GLN A 641 -11.43 2.44 -9.64
N LEU A 642 -12.10 1.85 -8.65
CA LEU A 642 -11.64 1.74 -7.27
C LEU A 642 -10.83 0.46 -6.99
N TRP A 643 -10.85 -0.53 -7.88
CA TRP A 643 -10.08 -1.76 -7.72
C TRP A 643 -8.81 -1.74 -8.59
N GLY A 644 -7.76 -2.43 -8.13
CA GLY A 644 -6.64 -2.80 -8.98
C GLY A 644 -5.78 -3.91 -8.37
N GLU A 645 -4.51 -3.95 -8.77
CA GLU A 645 -3.59 -5.06 -8.53
C GLU A 645 -3.33 -5.38 -7.04
N PHE A 646 -3.50 -4.38 -6.17
CA PHE A 646 -3.32 -4.49 -4.72
C PHE A 646 -4.64 -4.42 -3.93
N GLY A 647 -5.79 -4.64 -4.58
CA GLY A 647 -7.11 -4.56 -3.95
C GLY A 647 -7.78 -3.21 -4.20
N PHE A 648 -8.50 -2.68 -3.19
CA PHE A 648 -9.07 -1.34 -3.29
C PHE A 648 -7.96 -0.28 -3.27
N ARG A 649 -8.14 0.76 -4.09
CA ARG A 649 -7.31 1.97 -4.10
C ARG A 649 -7.64 2.84 -2.88
N ASP A 650 -6.74 3.76 -2.59
CA ASP A 650 -6.69 4.50 -1.32
C ASP A 650 -8.00 5.21 -0.93
N ALA A 651 -8.59 5.93 -1.87
CA ALA A 651 -9.79 6.73 -1.66
C ALA A 651 -10.51 7.08 -2.97
N PHE A 652 -11.71 7.63 -2.84
CA PHE A 652 -12.46 8.23 -3.94
C PHE A 652 -13.33 9.40 -3.44
N ASN A 653 -13.65 10.33 -4.35
CA ASN A 653 -14.47 11.50 -4.09
C ASN A 653 -15.44 11.69 -5.26
N LEU A 654 -16.72 11.41 -5.03
CA LEU A 654 -17.74 11.45 -6.08
C LEU A 654 -18.18 12.86 -6.45
N ASP A 655 -18.00 13.86 -5.57
CA ASP A 655 -18.24 15.27 -5.90
C ASP A 655 -17.29 15.74 -7.00
N GLN A 656 -16.06 15.21 -7.00
CA GLN A 656 -15.00 15.54 -7.95
C GLN A 656 -14.86 14.50 -9.07
N ASN A 657 -15.68 13.45 -9.09
CA ASN A 657 -15.51 12.28 -9.97
C ASN A 657 -14.05 11.74 -9.95
N TRP A 658 -13.46 11.69 -8.76
CA TRP A 658 -12.06 11.36 -8.55
C TRP A 658 -11.91 10.02 -7.85
N PHE A 659 -10.94 9.23 -8.31
CA PHE A 659 -10.54 7.96 -7.70
C PHE A 659 -9.02 7.98 -7.57
N ALA A 660 -8.50 7.67 -6.38
CA ALA A 660 -7.06 7.57 -6.16
C ALA A 660 -6.46 6.57 -7.15
N LYS A 661 -5.26 6.83 -7.67
CA LYS A 661 -4.50 5.87 -8.50
C LYS A 661 -3.45 5.09 -7.69
N ILE A 662 -3.34 5.39 -6.40
CA ILE A 662 -2.31 4.90 -5.49
C ILE A 662 -2.90 3.93 -4.45
N TYR A 663 -1.98 3.32 -3.69
CA TYR A 663 -2.24 2.49 -2.52
C TYR A 663 -1.26 2.90 -1.43
N VAL A 664 -1.71 2.94 -0.19
CA VAL A 664 -0.90 3.34 0.96
C VAL A 664 -0.79 2.17 1.95
N ALA A 665 0.41 1.93 2.47
CA ALA A 665 0.69 0.80 3.36
C ALA A 665 -0.24 0.76 4.59
N ILE A 666 -0.41 1.93 5.21
CA ILE A 666 -1.18 2.08 6.44
C ILE A 666 -2.69 1.93 6.22
N ASP A 667 -3.15 2.01 4.97
CA ASP A 667 -4.56 1.81 4.61
C ASP A 667 -4.82 0.39 4.11
N GLN A 668 -3.90 -0.20 3.35
CA GLN A 668 -4.01 -1.60 2.91
C GLN A 668 -3.86 -2.59 4.07
N GLY A 669 -2.98 -2.30 5.04
CA GLY A 669 -2.64 -3.21 6.13
C GLY A 669 -3.86 -3.55 6.99
N PRO A 670 -4.56 -2.56 7.54
CA PRO A 670 -5.77 -2.75 8.31
C PRO A 670 -6.85 -3.55 7.58
N ILE A 671 -7.03 -3.38 6.25
CA ILE A 671 -8.06 -4.12 5.49
C ILE A 671 -7.84 -5.63 5.64
N ILE A 672 -6.64 -6.12 5.32
CA ILE A 672 -6.36 -7.56 5.38
C ILE A 672 -6.41 -8.10 6.81
N LEU A 673 -5.87 -7.34 7.77
CA LEU A 673 -5.73 -7.76 9.16
C LEU A 673 -7.05 -7.77 9.92
N MET A 674 -7.87 -6.75 9.72
CA MET A 674 -9.17 -6.66 10.39
C MET A 674 -10.20 -7.58 9.75
N ILE A 675 -10.13 -7.85 8.44
CA ILE A 675 -10.88 -8.97 7.86
C ILE A 675 -10.43 -10.28 8.51
N GLU A 676 -9.13 -10.49 8.73
CA GLU A 676 -8.65 -11.73 9.37
C GLU A 676 -9.10 -11.85 10.83
N ASN A 677 -9.05 -10.76 11.60
CA ASN A 677 -9.54 -10.73 12.98
C ASN A 677 -11.04 -11.02 13.06
N TYR A 678 -11.82 -10.50 12.13
CA TYR A 678 -13.24 -10.85 12.00
C TYR A 678 -13.43 -12.35 11.69
N ARG A 679 -12.68 -12.90 10.73
CA ARG A 679 -12.87 -14.28 10.24
C ARG A 679 -12.37 -15.35 11.20
N SER A 680 -11.22 -15.13 11.84
CA SER A 680 -10.51 -16.17 12.61
C SER A 680 -9.90 -15.70 13.91
N GLN A 681 -9.79 -14.37 14.14
CA GLN A 681 -9.11 -13.76 15.28
C GLN A 681 -7.59 -13.99 15.28
N LEU A 682 -7.00 -14.40 14.15
CA LEU A 682 -5.58 -14.80 14.08
C LEU A 682 -4.62 -13.74 14.63
N CYS A 683 -4.73 -12.48 14.20
CA CYS A 683 -3.79 -11.44 14.61
C CYS A 683 -3.94 -11.13 16.11
N TRP A 684 -5.18 -11.04 16.59
CA TRP A 684 -5.52 -10.94 18.01
C TRP A 684 -4.96 -12.10 18.84
N ASP A 685 -5.26 -13.34 18.47
CA ASP A 685 -4.82 -14.53 19.21
C ASP A 685 -3.29 -14.60 19.28
N MET A 686 -2.60 -14.29 18.19
CA MET A 686 -1.14 -14.33 18.14
C MET A 686 -0.51 -13.20 18.97
N PHE A 687 -1.00 -11.96 18.87
CA PHE A 687 -0.44 -10.87 19.67
C PHE A 687 -0.71 -11.07 21.16
N MET A 688 -1.95 -11.42 21.54
CA MET A 688 -2.37 -11.58 22.93
C MET A 688 -1.74 -12.79 23.62
N ALA A 689 -1.19 -13.75 22.87
CA ALA A 689 -0.47 -14.91 23.41
C ALA A 689 0.94 -14.58 23.95
N ASN A 690 1.47 -13.38 23.71
CA ASN A 690 2.74 -12.94 24.28
C ASN A 690 2.62 -12.76 25.81
N SER A 691 3.55 -13.33 26.56
CA SER A 691 3.53 -13.40 28.03
C SER A 691 3.50 -12.03 28.73
N GLU A 692 4.00 -11.00 28.07
CA GLU A 692 4.10 -9.63 28.55
C GLU A 692 2.73 -8.92 28.57
N ILE A 693 1.80 -9.34 27.71
CA ILE A 693 0.52 -8.64 27.52
C ILE A 693 -0.43 -8.82 28.71
N PRO A 694 -0.66 -10.04 29.25
CA PRO A 694 -1.49 -10.20 30.45
C PRO A 694 -0.93 -9.46 31.67
N LEU A 695 0.39 -9.44 31.86
CA LEU A 695 1.04 -8.73 32.96
C LEU A 695 0.87 -7.21 32.84
N MET A 696 0.99 -6.67 31.62
CA MET A 696 0.72 -5.27 31.35
C MET A 696 -0.71 -4.89 31.70
N LEU A 697 -1.70 -5.68 31.31
CA LEU A 697 -3.11 -5.43 31.63
C LEU A 697 -3.36 -5.43 33.14
N GLU A 698 -2.80 -6.42 33.86
CA GLU A 698 -2.86 -6.50 35.31
C GLU A 698 -2.23 -5.25 35.97
N ASN A 699 -1.06 -4.84 35.51
CA ASN A 699 -0.34 -3.67 36.04
C ASN A 699 -1.08 -2.34 35.82
N ILE A 700 -1.81 -2.19 34.70
CA ILE A 700 -2.66 -1.02 34.47
C ILE A 700 -3.94 -1.08 35.33
N GLY A 701 -4.31 -2.27 35.81
CA GLY A 701 -5.54 -2.49 36.56
C GLY A 701 -6.76 -2.66 35.66
N TRP A 702 -6.55 -3.12 34.43
CA TRP A 702 -7.65 -3.45 33.53
C TRP A 702 -8.33 -4.73 33.97
N THR A 703 -9.65 -4.69 34.02
CA THR A 703 -10.45 -5.88 34.23
C THR A 703 -10.54 -6.63 32.91
N THR A 704 -9.91 -7.80 32.84
CA THR A 704 -10.40 -8.83 31.92
C THR A 704 -11.65 -9.38 32.58
N THR A 705 -12.83 -9.07 32.03
CA THR A 705 -14.04 -9.68 32.55
C THR A 705 -13.94 -11.17 32.25
N ASN A 706 -13.61 -11.97 33.28
CA ASN A 706 -13.73 -13.42 33.19
C ASN A 706 -15.20 -13.70 32.92
N ILE A 707 -15.51 -14.03 31.67
CA ILE A 707 -16.84 -14.46 31.28
C ILE A 707 -17.03 -15.86 31.86
N GLU A 708 -17.44 -15.93 33.13
CA GLU A 708 -18.48 -16.88 33.48
C GLU A 708 -19.75 -16.42 32.74
N ASP A 709 -20.08 -17.15 31.67
CA ASP A 709 -21.43 -17.28 31.11
C ASP A 709 -22.13 -15.99 30.58
N LYS A 710 -21.44 -15.24 29.72
CA LYS A 710 -22.07 -14.51 28.60
C LYS A 710 -21.49 -15.02 27.29
N THR A 711 -22.12 -16.06 26.77
CA THR A 711 -21.91 -16.66 25.45
C THR A 711 -22.28 -15.71 24.31
N SER A 712 -21.60 -14.57 24.18
CA SER A 712 -21.59 -13.74 22.95
C SER A 712 -20.32 -13.93 22.12
N ARG A 713 -19.65 -15.09 22.24
CA ARG A 713 -18.88 -15.59 21.09
C ARG A 713 -19.89 -15.91 20.00
N ILE A 714 -20.15 -14.94 19.11
CA ILE A 714 -21.06 -15.13 17.98
C ILE A 714 -20.40 -16.14 17.04
N ILE A 715 -20.62 -17.42 17.30
CA ILE A 715 -20.35 -18.48 16.35
C ILE A 715 -21.46 -18.35 15.32
N ARG A 716 -21.13 -17.89 14.12
CA ARG A 716 -22.14 -17.59 13.09
C ARG A 716 -22.48 -18.80 12.21
N ASN A 717 -21.59 -19.78 12.13
CA ASN A 717 -21.74 -20.95 11.26
C ASN A 717 -21.41 -22.27 11.97
N PHE A 718 -22.07 -23.35 11.56
CA PHE A 718 -21.61 -24.70 11.87
C PHE A 718 -20.29 -24.99 11.13
N LYS A 719 -19.28 -25.52 11.81
CA LYS A 719 -17.99 -25.86 11.18
C LYS A 719 -17.33 -27.05 11.84
N LEU A 720 -16.85 -28.02 11.06
CA LEU A 720 -15.95 -29.08 11.51
C LEU A 720 -14.52 -28.76 11.07
N HIS A 721 -13.62 -28.51 12.03
CA HIS A 721 -12.23 -28.22 11.74
C HIS A 721 -11.43 -29.51 11.52
N GLN A 722 -10.30 -29.36 10.82
CA GLN A 722 -9.31 -30.42 10.73
C GLN A 722 -8.78 -30.76 12.14
N ASN A 723 -8.77 -32.05 12.49
CA ASN A 723 -8.22 -32.54 13.75
C ASN A 723 -6.73 -32.21 13.85
N TYR A 724 -6.25 -31.90 15.06
CA TYR A 724 -4.85 -31.61 15.31
C TYR A 724 -4.32 -32.35 16.55
N PRO A 725 -3.15 -33.00 16.48
CA PRO A 725 -2.32 -33.20 15.27
C PRO A 725 -3.00 -34.07 14.21
N ASN A 726 -2.57 -33.96 12.94
CA ASN A 726 -2.93 -34.86 11.84
C ASN A 726 -1.79 -34.85 10.78
N PRO A 727 -1.02 -35.93 10.58
CA PRO A 727 -1.18 -37.25 11.18
C PRO A 727 -0.99 -37.23 12.70
N PHE A 728 -1.63 -38.16 13.41
CA PHE A 728 -1.54 -38.24 14.87
C PHE A 728 -1.07 -39.61 15.34
N ASN A 729 -0.43 -39.63 16.51
CA ASN A 729 -0.03 -40.85 17.22
C ASN A 729 -0.85 -40.96 18.51
N ALA A 730 -1.64 -42.03 18.63
CA ALA A 730 -2.55 -42.35 19.74
C ALA A 730 -3.69 -41.34 20.01
N GLN A 731 -3.41 -40.03 20.07
CA GLN A 731 -4.39 -39.00 20.45
C GLN A 731 -4.41 -37.82 19.48
N THR A 732 -5.59 -37.26 19.26
CA THR A 732 -5.81 -36.02 18.48
C THR A 732 -6.94 -35.21 19.09
N VAL A 733 -7.11 -33.96 18.68
CA VAL A 733 -8.23 -33.10 19.07
C VAL A 733 -9.10 -32.82 17.86
N ILE A 734 -10.37 -33.20 17.93
CA ILE A 734 -11.41 -32.83 16.96
C ILE A 734 -12.06 -31.54 17.46
N ARG A 735 -12.07 -30.50 16.62
CA ARG A 735 -12.65 -29.19 16.94
C ARG A 735 -13.84 -28.90 16.04
N PHE A 736 -14.93 -28.38 16.60
CA PHE A 736 -16.07 -27.92 15.82
C PHE A 736 -16.79 -26.76 16.51
N SER A 737 -17.54 -26.00 15.72
CA SER A 737 -18.27 -24.81 16.15
C SER A 737 -19.77 -25.03 15.92
N LEU A 738 -20.59 -24.68 16.91
CA LEU A 738 -22.05 -24.68 16.83
C LEU A 738 -22.58 -23.24 16.98
N PRO A 739 -23.31 -22.69 16.00
CA PRO A 739 -23.88 -21.36 16.11
C PRO A 739 -25.03 -21.28 17.12
N GLU A 740 -25.72 -22.40 17.31
CA GLU A 740 -26.79 -22.56 18.29
C GLU A 740 -26.70 -23.92 18.99
N ALA A 741 -27.41 -24.04 20.12
CA ALA A 741 -27.42 -25.28 20.88
C ALA A 741 -28.10 -26.42 20.10
N SER A 742 -27.33 -27.44 19.72
CA SER A 742 -27.76 -28.46 18.76
C SER A 742 -27.63 -29.89 19.31
N GLN A 743 -28.42 -30.84 18.78
CA GLN A 743 -28.17 -32.27 18.98
C GLN A 743 -27.06 -32.74 18.03
N VAL A 744 -25.90 -33.08 18.59
CA VAL A 744 -24.72 -33.47 17.81
C VAL A 744 -24.52 -34.98 17.85
N THR A 745 -24.35 -35.57 16.67
CA THR A 745 -23.78 -36.91 16.49
C THR A 745 -22.39 -36.77 15.89
N LEU A 746 -21.37 -37.33 16.54
CA LEU A 746 -19.99 -37.31 16.07
C LEU A 746 -19.46 -38.74 16.03
N ASP A 747 -19.29 -39.27 14.83
CA ASP A 747 -18.93 -40.66 14.57
C ASP A 747 -17.62 -40.76 13.80
N ILE A 748 -16.91 -41.86 13.99
CA ILE A 748 -15.64 -42.18 13.30
C ILE A 748 -15.82 -43.44 12.47
N TYR A 749 -15.32 -43.40 11.23
CA TYR A 749 -15.44 -44.44 10.23
C TYR A 749 -14.05 -44.84 9.70
N ASN A 750 -13.90 -46.11 9.32
CA ASN A 750 -12.72 -46.60 8.62
C ASN A 750 -12.83 -46.37 7.09
N LEU A 751 -11.81 -46.77 6.32
CA LEU A 751 -11.78 -46.68 4.86
C LEU A 751 -12.90 -47.46 4.14
N LEU A 752 -13.47 -48.48 4.77
CA LEU A 752 -14.58 -49.28 4.24
C LEU A 752 -15.95 -48.64 4.52
N GLY A 753 -15.98 -47.50 5.22
CA GLY A 753 -17.22 -46.85 5.64
C GLY A 753 -17.88 -47.48 6.87
N GLU A 754 -17.20 -48.40 7.55
CA GLU A 754 -17.71 -49.01 8.78
C GLU A 754 -17.47 -48.06 9.96
N LYS A 755 -18.50 -47.88 10.79
CA LYS A 755 -18.39 -47.06 12.01
C LYS A 755 -17.57 -47.79 13.06
N VAL A 756 -16.42 -47.21 13.43
CA VAL A 756 -15.48 -47.79 14.41
C VAL A 756 -15.57 -47.16 15.79
N SER A 757 -16.12 -45.95 15.90
CA SER A 757 -16.35 -45.28 17.19
C SER A 757 -17.47 -44.25 17.07
N SER A 758 -18.16 -44.00 18.19
CA SER A 758 -19.14 -42.90 18.33
C SER A 758 -18.73 -42.07 19.54
N ILE A 759 -18.29 -40.84 19.31
CA ILE A 759 -17.90 -39.92 20.37
C ILE A 759 -19.14 -39.36 21.03
N TYR A 760 -20.09 -38.87 20.22
CA TYR A 760 -21.39 -38.39 20.67
C TYR A 760 -22.50 -39.05 19.86
N SER A 761 -23.56 -39.47 20.56
CA SER A 761 -24.78 -39.97 19.94
C SER A 761 -25.94 -39.09 20.36
N ARG A 762 -26.40 -38.23 19.43
CA ARG A 762 -27.46 -37.22 19.66
C ARG A 762 -27.29 -36.43 20.97
N LYS A 763 -26.05 -36.08 21.32
CA LYS A 763 -25.76 -35.35 22.55
C LYS A 763 -26.14 -33.89 22.35
N LYS A 764 -26.99 -33.34 23.21
CA LYS A 764 -27.28 -31.91 23.22
C LYS A 764 -26.05 -31.15 23.72
N LEU A 765 -25.54 -30.22 22.91
CA LEU A 765 -24.42 -29.35 23.25
C LEU A 765 -24.85 -27.88 23.15
N ALA A 766 -24.27 -27.03 23.98
CA ALA A 766 -24.48 -25.58 23.91
C ALA A 766 -23.86 -24.99 22.63
N ALA A 767 -24.34 -23.82 22.21
CA ALA A 767 -23.67 -23.00 21.20
C ALA A 767 -22.23 -22.70 21.64
N GLY A 768 -21.31 -22.60 20.68
CA GLY A 768 -19.90 -22.34 20.96
C GLY A 768 -18.94 -23.35 20.33
N ASN A 769 -17.66 -23.17 20.64
CA ASN A 769 -16.58 -24.03 20.18
C ASN A 769 -16.44 -25.23 21.09
N HIS A 770 -16.31 -26.41 20.49
CA HIS A 770 -16.16 -27.69 21.18
C HIS A 770 -14.83 -28.32 20.77
N ASN A 771 -14.02 -28.69 21.76
CA ASN A 771 -12.74 -29.36 21.58
C ASN A 771 -12.79 -30.74 22.22
N ILE A 772 -12.71 -31.80 21.42
CA ILE A 772 -12.79 -33.18 21.90
C ILE A 772 -11.47 -33.90 21.69
N LYS A 773 -10.88 -34.39 22.78
CA LYS A 773 -9.77 -35.33 22.72
C LYS A 773 -10.28 -36.69 22.24
N PHE A 774 -9.78 -37.16 21.11
CA PHE A 774 -10.02 -38.50 20.61
C PHE A 774 -8.79 -39.38 20.86
N ASN A 775 -9.00 -40.53 21.49
CA ASN A 775 -7.97 -41.54 21.74
C ASN A 775 -8.24 -42.77 20.84
N ALA A 776 -7.24 -43.11 20.02
CA ALA A 776 -7.26 -44.18 19.03
C ALA A 776 -6.35 -45.37 19.42
N ASP A 777 -6.01 -45.56 20.69
CA ASP A 777 -5.12 -46.62 21.20
C ASP A 777 -5.57 -48.04 20.82
N LYS A 778 -6.85 -48.23 20.47
CA LYS A 778 -7.43 -49.50 20.05
C LYS A 778 -7.61 -49.64 18.53
N LEU A 779 -7.25 -48.62 17.75
CA LEU A 779 -7.38 -48.61 16.30
C LEU A 779 -6.02 -48.86 15.63
N PRO A 780 -5.95 -49.64 14.54
CA PRO A 780 -4.72 -49.81 13.76
C PRO A 780 -4.34 -48.53 13.01
N SER A 781 -3.06 -48.37 12.66
CA SER A 781 -2.60 -47.27 11.79
C SER A 781 -3.35 -47.27 10.46
N GLY A 782 -3.71 -46.10 9.96
CA GLY A 782 -4.48 -45.98 8.73
C GLY A 782 -5.27 -44.67 8.61
N VAL A 783 -6.03 -44.57 7.52
CA VAL A 783 -6.91 -43.44 7.25
C VAL A 783 -8.27 -43.69 7.89
N TYR A 784 -8.80 -42.67 8.56
CA TYR A 784 -10.12 -42.65 9.16
C TYR A 784 -10.86 -41.38 8.75
N PHE A 785 -12.17 -41.40 8.88
CA PHE A 785 -13.03 -40.24 8.67
C PHE A 785 -13.84 -39.97 9.93
N TYR A 786 -13.95 -38.71 10.32
CA TYR A 786 -14.86 -38.30 11.38
C TYR A 786 -15.95 -37.43 10.77
N LYS A 787 -17.20 -37.71 11.16
CA LYS A 787 -18.41 -37.08 10.64
C LYS A 787 -19.16 -36.45 11.79
N ILE A 788 -19.46 -35.16 11.65
CA ILE A 788 -20.42 -34.48 12.51
C ILE A 788 -21.76 -34.39 11.78
N GLU A 789 -22.85 -34.58 12.53
CA GLU A 789 -24.22 -34.48 12.03
C GLU A 789 -25.10 -33.83 13.10
N THR A 790 -25.82 -32.80 12.70
CA THR A 790 -26.89 -32.12 13.45
C THR A 790 -28.17 -32.14 12.61
N GLU A 791 -29.20 -31.40 13.00
CA GLU A 791 -30.44 -31.30 12.22
C GLU A 791 -30.20 -30.61 10.86
N ASP A 792 -29.44 -29.52 10.84
CA ASP A 792 -29.23 -28.68 9.65
C ASP A 792 -27.81 -28.72 9.07
N PHE A 793 -26.89 -29.46 9.70
CA PHE A 793 -25.49 -29.49 9.30
C PHE A 793 -24.85 -30.87 9.33
N LYS A 794 -24.08 -31.19 8.29
CA LYS A 794 -23.33 -32.43 8.16
C LYS A 794 -21.99 -32.17 7.46
N GLU A 795 -20.89 -32.55 8.08
CA GLU A 795 -19.55 -32.43 7.50
C GLU A 795 -18.71 -33.66 7.84
N ILE A 796 -17.81 -34.04 6.92
CA ILE A 796 -16.88 -35.16 7.06
C ILE A 796 -15.46 -34.64 6.82
N ARG A 797 -14.52 -35.08 7.66
CA ARG A 797 -13.09 -34.79 7.51
C ARG A 797 -12.26 -36.06 7.63
N LYS A 798 -11.10 -36.06 6.96
CA LYS A 798 -10.13 -37.16 6.96
C LYS A 798 -9.11 -36.99 8.08
N MET A 799 -8.73 -38.06 8.77
CA MET A 799 -7.60 -38.09 9.70
C MET A 799 -6.70 -39.30 9.42
N LEU A 800 -5.40 -39.16 9.69
CA LEU A 800 -4.38 -40.19 9.50
C LEU A 800 -3.78 -40.58 10.86
N LEU A 801 -4.01 -41.81 11.29
CA LEU A 801 -3.38 -42.39 12.48
C LEU A 801 -2.06 -43.05 12.06
N VAL A 802 -0.95 -42.61 12.65
CA VAL A 802 0.40 -43.16 12.46
C VAL A 802 0.90 -43.63 13.83
N ARG A 803 1.30 -44.89 13.92
CA ARG A 803 1.97 -45.46 15.09
C ARG A 803 3.45 -45.61 14.82
#